data_AF-A0A7Y1PWV4-F1
#
_entry.id   AF-A0A7Y1PWV4-F1
#
_cell.length_a   1.000
_cell.length_b   1.000
_cell.length_c   1.000
_cell.angle_alpha   90.00
_cell.angle_beta   90.00
_cell.angle_gamma   90.00
#
_symmetry.space_group_name_H-M   'P 1'
#
loop_
_entity.id
_entity.type
_entity.pdbx_description
1 polymer ?
#
loop_
_entity_poly.entity_id
_entity_poly.type
_entity_poly.pdbx_seq_one_letter_code
_entity_poly.pdbx_strand_id
1 'polypeptide(L)'
;MKLDAWKHAFFSERMPACALKGHWVSFRLVDMAGNGKAYGGLSFSVHDSSGRQYVGKLNGEGFASLQDFYCGPVVLMLDDLYSGTEEPYYQLRTRRTYKLPITELQMRAERTFFASADDRRVEESPAYQQADWFYQVEVSDLVRHSAHLPLPASSTLRPKRHALKMMADLGFGPPEPTFSGIVLFPNKHTVLEMRPLRALRPMLSTEDSLCALNLYQLALFAALSYCDFGQVPAESPSDEVRFPLDPSVGNLFAEQLSVYHEAWRIDPKQSHRFYPIYEDVPYSQRFEILPFDPELYPQNRPELKEEQEYPARLHFFDDEKFGTDTQAFITHHDEIILISVRGTVSRADVLRDADAHQVSFEDGVGKAHDGFYQAYRAIRDFVLQYLDQFHIGQRIVICGHSLGGAIALLLAEGLRRTPDAHYNILLYTYGAPRAADAEFTAGASTLVHHRIVNHNDPVPSVPAPWMNTTAKLWIPGAITLFSNPAPGGLLFAAGLVRVGGNPYRHHGEQYHFMPITLPDGSHSSVLWKPGCESIEEAGCNRALQLQGDMPGRDNLLRQLFQADQHFMTTSYVPAAWATLRRWQQTLESEGPLVTQREFELLDRAFEGMREQLRAKRRELALRRPANDRSHEPTDALNAEIDRLHTSRERLASLRWRRLQAHDVYGSHARSAHLQSSLKRWFSHRENREPAQFASIPPPSQNEQARAQTLDIDSVV
;
A
#
# COMPACT_ATOMS: atom_id res chain seq x y z
N MET A 1 -64.52 6.31 18.23
CA MET A 1 -64.43 5.06 17.43
C MET A 1 -64.92 3.91 18.30
N LYS A 2 -65.92 3.13 17.87
CA LYS A 2 -66.43 1.99 18.65
C LYS A 2 -65.42 0.83 18.60
N LEU A 3 -65.18 0.24 19.77
CA LEU A 3 -64.16 -0.76 20.08
C LEU A 3 -64.37 -2.15 19.45
N ASP A 4 -65.12 -2.27 18.34
CA ASP A 4 -65.54 -3.56 17.77
C ASP A 4 -65.38 -3.67 16.23
N ALA A 5 -64.78 -2.67 15.57
CA ALA A 5 -64.64 -2.67 14.09
C ALA A 5 -63.71 -3.76 13.52
N TRP A 6 -62.72 -4.20 14.29
CA TRP A 6 -61.81 -5.33 14.01
C TRP A 6 -62.45 -6.73 13.91
N LYS A 7 -63.74 -6.91 14.24
CA LYS A 7 -64.41 -8.24 14.22
C LYS A 7 -65.10 -8.57 12.89
N HIS A 8 -64.97 -7.75 11.85
CA HIS A 8 -65.53 -8.06 10.53
C HIS A 8 -64.49 -8.72 9.63
N ALA A 9 -64.87 -9.83 8.99
CA ALA A 9 -64.04 -10.55 8.04
C ALA A 9 -63.58 -9.59 6.93
N PHE A 10 -62.26 -9.38 6.83
CA PHE A 10 -61.65 -8.36 5.98
C PHE A 10 -61.66 -8.72 4.47
N PHE A 11 -62.06 -9.94 4.12
CA PHE A 11 -62.11 -10.43 2.75
C PHE A 11 -63.51 -10.91 2.39
N SER A 12 -64.25 -10.09 1.63
CA SER A 12 -65.36 -10.56 0.80
C SER A 12 -64.97 -10.31 -0.65
N GLU A 13 -65.10 -11.32 -1.51
CA GLU A 13 -64.65 -11.32 -2.92
C GLU A 13 -65.36 -10.30 -3.85
N ARG A 14 -66.15 -9.37 -3.31
CA ARG A 14 -66.97 -8.44 -4.11
C ARG A 14 -66.73 -6.95 -3.86
N MET A 15 -65.77 -6.56 -3.03
CA MET A 15 -65.33 -5.16 -2.95
C MET A 15 -63.83 -5.12 -2.65
N PRO A 16 -62.97 -4.52 -3.51
CA PRO A 16 -61.62 -4.18 -3.06
C PRO A 16 -61.77 -3.22 -1.88
N ALA A 17 -61.21 -3.57 -0.72
CA ALA A 17 -61.20 -2.71 0.45
C ALA A 17 -60.64 -1.34 0.04
N CYS A 18 -61.44 -0.29 0.17
CA CYS A 18 -61.00 1.06 -0.18
C CYS A 18 -59.86 1.42 0.79
N ALA A 19 -58.65 1.61 0.27
CA ALA A 19 -57.50 1.94 1.10
C ALA A 19 -57.79 3.27 1.82
N LEU A 20 -57.86 3.21 3.16
CA LEU A 20 -58.13 4.38 4.00
C LEU A 20 -56.95 5.35 3.92
N LYS A 21 -57.23 6.64 3.87
CA LYS A 21 -56.23 7.72 3.95
C LYS A 21 -56.31 8.43 5.30
N GLY A 22 -55.25 9.17 5.62
CA GLY A 22 -55.22 10.08 6.77
C GLY A 22 -54.02 9.89 7.69
N HIS A 23 -53.07 9.00 7.35
CA HIS A 23 -51.79 8.94 8.05
C HIS A 23 -50.88 10.09 7.62
N TRP A 24 -50.02 10.51 8.54
CA TRP A 24 -48.93 11.46 8.28
C TRP A 24 -47.59 10.86 8.71
N VAL A 25 -46.50 11.37 8.17
CA VAL A 25 -45.14 11.03 8.61
C VAL A 25 -44.29 12.27 8.48
N SER A 26 -43.33 12.44 9.38
CA SER A 26 -42.30 13.45 9.23
C SER A 26 -40.94 12.87 9.54
N PHE A 27 -39.91 13.37 8.86
CA PHE A 27 -38.55 12.93 9.11
C PHE A 27 -37.56 14.07 8.94
N ARG A 28 -36.41 13.93 9.58
CA ARG A 28 -35.29 14.86 9.47
C ARG A 28 -34.00 14.09 9.26
N LEU A 29 -33.24 14.45 8.24
CA LEU A 29 -31.91 13.94 7.98
C LEU A 29 -30.88 14.91 8.59
N VAL A 30 -30.00 14.40 9.44
CA VAL A 30 -28.99 15.20 10.16
C VAL A 30 -27.61 14.55 10.06
N ASP A 31 -26.55 15.34 10.18
CA ASP A 31 -25.19 14.83 10.37
C ASP A 31 -24.96 14.34 11.82
N MET A 32 -23.76 13.84 12.13
CA MET A 32 -23.42 13.39 13.49
C MET A 32 -23.37 14.51 14.54
N ALA A 33 -23.33 15.78 14.12
CA ALA A 33 -23.50 16.93 15.01
C ALA A 33 -24.98 17.28 15.24
N GLY A 34 -25.90 16.56 14.59
CA GLY A 34 -27.35 16.79 14.64
C GLY A 34 -27.82 17.97 13.79
N ASN A 35 -27.01 18.42 12.82
CA ASN A 35 -27.34 19.51 11.91
C ASN A 35 -27.85 18.99 10.56
N GLY A 36 -29.03 19.46 10.14
CA GLY A 36 -29.65 19.04 8.87
C GLY A 36 -29.26 19.88 7.64
N LYS A 37 -28.52 20.98 7.82
CA LYS A 37 -28.20 21.93 6.73
C LYS A 37 -27.47 21.29 5.55
N ALA A 38 -26.55 20.36 5.82
CA ALA A 38 -25.81 19.64 4.77
C ALA A 38 -26.75 18.90 3.79
N TYR A 39 -27.93 18.51 4.25
CA TYR A 39 -28.90 17.71 3.51
C TYR A 39 -30.07 18.53 2.94
N GLY A 40 -30.08 19.85 3.13
CA GLY A 40 -31.20 20.69 2.71
C GLY A 40 -31.38 20.77 1.20
N GLY A 41 -32.60 20.57 0.71
CA GLY A 41 -32.91 20.58 -0.73
C GLY A 41 -32.72 19.23 -1.44
N LEU A 42 -32.31 18.18 -0.74
CA LEU A 42 -32.31 16.82 -1.29
C LEU A 42 -33.71 16.40 -1.73
N SER A 43 -33.82 15.83 -2.93
CA SER A 43 -35.04 15.14 -3.33
C SER A 43 -35.19 13.84 -2.56
N PHE A 44 -36.44 13.45 -2.30
CA PHE A 44 -36.77 12.16 -1.72
C PHE A 44 -37.98 11.56 -2.44
N SER A 45 -38.07 10.24 -2.43
CA SER A 45 -39.28 9.51 -2.80
C SER A 45 -39.75 8.63 -1.64
N VAL A 46 -41.06 8.55 -1.46
CA VAL A 46 -41.72 7.73 -0.44
C VAL A 46 -42.77 6.87 -1.12
N HIS A 47 -42.74 5.57 -0.86
CA HIS A 47 -43.78 4.64 -1.32
C HIS A 47 -44.63 4.21 -0.14
N ASP A 48 -45.95 4.33 -0.26
CA ASP A 48 -46.85 3.81 0.77
C ASP A 48 -47.19 2.32 0.56
N SER A 49 -47.92 1.74 1.52
CA SER A 49 -48.34 0.34 1.51
C SER A 49 -49.20 -0.05 0.30
N SER A 50 -49.78 0.91 -0.42
CA SER A 50 -50.54 0.67 -1.65
C SER A 50 -49.68 0.72 -2.92
N GLY A 51 -48.38 0.98 -2.79
CA GLY A 51 -47.45 1.18 -3.89
C GLY A 51 -47.50 2.57 -4.52
N ARG A 52 -48.25 3.52 -3.93
CA ARG A 52 -48.31 4.89 -4.43
C ARG A 52 -47.04 5.64 -4.05
N GLN A 53 -46.40 6.25 -5.05
CA GLN A 53 -45.20 7.06 -4.89
C GLN A 53 -45.56 8.54 -4.60
N TYR A 54 -44.82 9.12 -3.66
CA TYR A 54 -44.82 10.56 -3.34
C TYR A 54 -43.39 11.06 -3.47
N VAL A 55 -43.21 12.22 -4.09
CA VAL A 55 -41.88 12.84 -4.29
C VAL A 55 -41.90 14.22 -3.67
N GLY A 56 -40.78 14.61 -3.05
CA GLY A 56 -40.63 15.93 -2.43
C GLY A 56 -39.17 16.33 -2.30
N LYS A 57 -38.93 17.47 -1.64
CA LYS A 57 -37.58 17.93 -1.29
C LYS A 57 -37.50 18.27 0.20
N LEU A 58 -36.35 17.99 0.80
CA LEU A 58 -36.03 18.42 2.15
C LEU A 58 -35.94 19.96 2.19
N ASN A 59 -36.42 20.57 3.27
CA ASN A 59 -36.20 22.00 3.50
C ASN A 59 -34.73 22.31 3.86
N GLY A 60 -34.39 23.58 4.08
CA GLY A 60 -33.00 23.99 4.40
C GLY A 60 -32.40 23.38 5.67
N GLU A 61 -33.22 22.77 6.53
CA GLU A 61 -32.80 22.10 7.78
C GLU A 61 -32.92 20.57 7.69
N GLY A 62 -32.98 20.02 6.46
CA GLY A 62 -33.03 18.57 6.23
C GLY A 62 -34.35 17.91 6.62
N PHE A 63 -35.43 18.68 6.79
CA PHE A 63 -36.74 18.19 7.25
C PHE A 63 -37.76 18.06 6.13
N ALA A 64 -38.62 17.04 6.22
CA ALA A 64 -39.80 16.87 5.39
C ALA A 64 -40.99 16.29 6.18
N SER A 65 -42.20 16.56 5.70
CA SER A 65 -43.43 15.95 6.20
C SER A 65 -44.37 15.62 5.05
N LEU A 66 -44.98 14.44 5.13
CA LEU A 66 -45.99 13.96 4.21
C LEU A 66 -47.30 13.73 4.98
N GLN A 67 -48.42 14.17 4.41
CA GLN A 67 -49.75 14.03 5.00
C GLN A 67 -50.71 13.36 4.02
N ASP A 68 -51.77 12.76 4.54
CA ASP A 68 -52.89 12.19 3.78
C ASP A 68 -52.51 11.08 2.78
N PHE A 69 -51.53 10.24 3.16
CA PHE A 69 -51.21 9.01 2.42
C PHE A 69 -52.02 7.81 2.94
N TYR A 70 -51.99 6.70 2.19
CA TYR A 70 -52.75 5.49 2.54
C TYR A 70 -52.25 4.87 3.85
N CYS A 71 -53.17 4.41 4.68
CA CYS A 71 -52.88 3.89 6.01
C CYS A 71 -51.88 2.72 5.95
N GLY A 72 -50.69 2.93 6.50
CA GLY A 72 -49.65 1.92 6.63
C GLY A 72 -48.28 2.55 6.93
N PRO A 73 -47.24 1.74 7.11
CA PRO A 73 -45.86 2.22 7.01
C PRO A 73 -45.51 2.63 5.57
N VAL A 74 -44.45 3.42 5.44
CA VAL A 74 -43.96 3.91 4.14
C VAL A 74 -42.47 3.62 3.98
N VAL A 75 -41.99 3.48 2.75
CA VAL A 75 -40.56 3.26 2.43
C VAL A 75 -39.96 4.55 1.86
N LEU A 76 -38.95 5.09 2.53
CA LEU A 76 -38.21 6.29 2.15
C LEU A 76 -36.95 5.95 1.35
N MET A 77 -36.73 6.70 0.27
CA MET A 77 -35.58 6.63 -0.63
C MET A 77 -35.05 8.03 -0.97
N LEU A 78 -33.73 8.13 -1.16
CA LEU A 78 -33.02 9.34 -1.62
C LEU A 78 -32.00 8.95 -2.71
N ASP A 79 -32.52 8.49 -3.85
CA ASP A 79 -31.76 7.85 -4.94
C ASP A 79 -31.48 8.75 -6.16
N ASP A 80 -31.78 10.05 -6.08
CA ASP A 80 -31.45 11.02 -7.13
C ASP A 80 -29.93 11.05 -7.41
N LEU A 81 -29.57 10.79 -8.66
CA LEU A 81 -28.18 10.84 -9.12
C LEU A 81 -27.63 12.26 -9.01
N TYR A 82 -26.38 12.37 -8.54
CA TYR A 82 -25.63 13.62 -8.59
C TYR A 82 -25.53 14.06 -10.05
N SER A 83 -25.73 15.34 -10.33
CA SER A 83 -25.68 15.91 -11.70
C SER A 83 -24.58 16.95 -11.89
N GLY A 84 -23.81 17.27 -10.85
CA GLY A 84 -22.71 18.23 -10.95
C GLY A 84 -21.51 17.72 -11.75
N THR A 85 -20.59 18.64 -11.99
CA THR A 85 -19.37 18.46 -12.81
C THR A 85 -18.09 18.54 -11.96
N GLU A 86 -18.21 18.48 -10.64
CA GLU A 86 -17.06 18.54 -9.74
C GLU A 86 -16.28 17.22 -9.76
N GLU A 87 -14.95 17.31 -9.72
CA GLU A 87 -14.08 16.14 -9.57
C GLU A 87 -13.94 15.73 -8.10
N PRO A 88 -13.80 14.41 -7.81
CA PRO A 88 -13.70 13.29 -8.75
C PRO A 88 -15.05 12.72 -9.22
N TYR A 89 -16.18 13.28 -8.76
CA TYR A 89 -17.52 12.72 -8.99
C TYR A 89 -17.89 12.62 -10.47
N TYR A 90 -17.52 13.64 -11.25
CA TYR A 90 -17.78 13.65 -12.69
C TYR A 90 -17.04 12.51 -13.41
N GLN A 91 -15.73 12.34 -13.16
CA GLN A 91 -14.94 11.25 -13.74
C GLN A 91 -15.50 9.87 -13.37
N LEU A 92 -15.77 9.63 -12.09
CA LEU A 92 -16.27 8.33 -11.61
C LEU A 92 -17.65 7.95 -12.19
N ARG A 93 -18.51 8.95 -12.45
CA ARG A 93 -19.83 8.74 -13.07
C ARG A 93 -19.73 8.54 -14.59
N THR A 94 -18.72 9.12 -15.23
CA THR A 94 -18.61 9.17 -16.70
C THR A 94 -17.55 8.26 -17.30
N ARG A 95 -16.72 7.58 -16.47
CA ARG A 95 -15.72 6.60 -16.92
C ARG A 95 -16.31 5.51 -17.81
N ARG A 96 -15.45 4.88 -18.62
CA ARG A 96 -15.88 3.94 -19.67
C ARG A 96 -16.43 2.64 -19.08
N THR A 97 -15.71 2.05 -18.13
CA THR A 97 -16.07 0.80 -17.44
C THR A 97 -16.44 1.08 -15.98
N TYR A 98 -17.29 0.23 -15.39
CA TYR A 98 -17.72 0.33 -13.98
C TYR A 98 -18.21 1.72 -13.53
N LYS A 99 -19.09 2.39 -14.29
CA LYS A 99 -19.63 3.71 -13.92
C LYS A 99 -20.27 3.68 -12.53
N LEU A 100 -19.86 4.59 -11.65
CA LEU A 100 -20.43 4.65 -10.30
C LEU A 100 -21.73 5.45 -10.28
N PRO A 101 -22.84 4.89 -9.75
CA PRO A 101 -24.13 5.59 -9.62
C PRO A 101 -24.12 6.53 -8.41
N ILE A 102 -23.27 7.55 -8.46
CA ILE A 102 -23.08 8.52 -7.37
C ILE A 102 -24.36 9.35 -7.20
N THR A 103 -24.95 9.30 -6.01
CA THR A 103 -26.16 10.06 -5.66
C THR A 103 -25.83 11.43 -5.07
N GLU A 104 -26.78 12.35 -5.13
CA GLU A 104 -26.66 13.64 -4.43
C GLU A 104 -26.51 13.44 -2.91
N LEU A 105 -27.18 12.42 -2.36
CA LEU A 105 -27.04 12.01 -0.96
C LEU A 105 -25.59 11.59 -0.65
N GLN A 106 -24.99 10.75 -1.50
CA GLN A 106 -23.59 10.33 -1.36
C GLN A 106 -22.65 11.54 -1.31
N MET A 107 -22.71 12.42 -2.31
CA MET A 107 -21.83 13.58 -2.40
C MET A 107 -21.94 14.47 -1.15
N ARG A 108 -23.15 14.66 -0.61
CA ARG A 108 -23.36 15.44 0.62
C ARG A 108 -22.84 14.74 1.87
N ALA A 109 -23.06 13.44 2.00
CA ALA A 109 -22.56 12.66 3.12
C ALA A 109 -21.01 12.68 3.16
N GLU A 110 -20.35 12.68 2.00
CA GLU A 110 -18.89 12.76 1.89
C GLU A 110 -18.30 14.12 2.34
N ARG A 111 -19.13 15.18 2.36
CA ARG A 111 -18.77 16.53 2.85
C ARG A 111 -19.02 16.72 4.34
N THR A 112 -19.55 15.71 5.03
CA THR A 112 -19.71 15.71 6.50
C THR A 112 -18.54 15.00 7.16
N PHE A 113 -18.36 15.22 8.46
CA PHE A 113 -17.22 14.71 9.23
C PHE A 113 -17.68 14.02 10.51
N PHE A 114 -16.86 13.10 11.00
CA PHE A 114 -17.06 12.47 12.30
C PHE A 114 -16.94 13.51 13.42
N ALA A 115 -17.88 13.47 14.37
CA ALA A 115 -17.90 14.41 15.51
C ALA A 115 -16.76 14.16 16.52
N SER A 116 -16.25 12.93 16.60
CA SER A 116 -15.11 12.54 17.43
C SER A 116 -14.32 11.38 16.79
N ALA A 117 -13.06 11.19 17.20
CA ALA A 117 -12.21 10.11 16.70
C ALA A 117 -12.72 8.70 17.06
N ASP A 118 -13.52 8.58 18.13
CA ASP A 118 -14.04 7.31 18.64
C ASP A 118 -15.42 6.96 18.08
N ASP A 119 -15.89 7.65 17.03
CA ASP A 119 -17.22 7.43 16.44
C ASP A 119 -18.36 7.60 17.47
N ARG A 120 -18.09 8.34 18.56
CA ARG A 120 -19.03 8.55 19.66
C ARG A 120 -19.97 9.69 19.32
N ARG A 121 -21.26 9.40 19.53
CA ARG A 121 -22.38 10.31 19.32
C ARG A 121 -22.33 11.51 20.26
N VAL A 122 -22.77 12.66 19.77
CA VAL A 122 -23.09 13.81 20.62
C VAL A 122 -24.52 13.62 21.13
N GLU A 123 -24.70 12.98 22.28
CA GLU A 123 -26.03 12.66 22.84
C GLU A 123 -26.88 13.89 23.17
N GLU A 124 -26.28 15.08 23.28
CA GLU A 124 -26.94 16.31 23.71
C GLU A 124 -27.60 17.14 22.60
N SER A 125 -27.67 16.67 21.35
CA SER A 125 -28.24 17.48 20.26
C SER A 125 -29.77 17.67 20.40
N PRO A 126 -30.30 18.91 20.24
CA PRO A 126 -31.73 19.20 20.31
C PRO A 126 -32.58 18.40 19.32
N ALA A 127 -32.01 17.97 18.20
CA ALA A 127 -32.68 17.14 17.20
C ALA A 127 -33.17 15.81 17.79
N TYR A 128 -32.46 15.25 18.77
CA TYR A 128 -32.78 13.94 19.37
C TYR A 128 -33.89 14.02 20.41
N GLN A 129 -34.06 15.16 21.07
CA GLN A 129 -35.10 15.36 22.09
C GLN A 129 -36.51 15.48 21.50
N GLN A 130 -36.61 15.78 20.19
CA GLN A 130 -37.89 16.00 19.49
C GLN A 130 -38.35 14.78 18.67
N ALA A 131 -37.57 13.69 18.64
CA ALA A 131 -37.82 12.53 17.80
C ALA A 131 -38.70 11.48 18.50
N ASP A 132 -39.70 10.94 17.81
CA ASP A 132 -40.40 9.72 18.27
C ASP A 132 -39.55 8.46 18.04
N TRP A 133 -38.77 8.46 16.95
CA TRP A 133 -37.91 7.36 16.55
C TRP A 133 -36.58 7.87 16.02
N PHE A 134 -35.53 7.08 16.23
CA PHE A 134 -34.18 7.40 15.82
C PHE A 134 -33.54 6.24 15.07
N TYR A 135 -32.89 6.56 13.94
CA TYR A 135 -32.05 5.63 13.21
C TYR A 135 -30.69 6.26 12.93
N GLN A 136 -29.63 5.47 13.15
CA GLN A 136 -28.34 5.74 12.54
C GLN A 136 -28.35 5.09 11.15
N VAL A 137 -28.16 5.88 10.11
CA VAL A 137 -28.32 5.44 8.72
C VAL A 137 -27.04 5.67 7.95
N GLU A 138 -26.86 4.86 6.92
CA GLU A 138 -25.81 5.06 5.92
C GLU A 138 -26.43 5.36 4.57
N VAL A 139 -25.62 5.85 3.64
CA VAL A 139 -26.07 6.11 2.25
C VAL A 139 -26.63 4.82 1.63
N SER A 140 -26.02 3.67 1.89
CA SER A 140 -26.44 2.35 1.42
C SER A 140 -27.83 1.91 1.91
N ASP A 141 -28.36 2.53 2.98
CA ASP A 141 -29.71 2.25 3.47
C ASP A 141 -30.80 2.99 2.68
N LEU A 142 -30.44 4.06 1.95
CA LEU A 142 -31.37 5.01 1.34
C LEU A 142 -31.29 5.08 -0.18
N VAL A 143 -30.34 4.37 -0.79
CA VAL A 143 -30.13 4.33 -2.25
C VAL A 143 -30.33 2.93 -2.80
N ARG A 144 -30.66 2.83 -4.09
CA ARG A 144 -30.90 1.54 -4.74
C ARG A 144 -29.61 0.78 -5.02
N HIS A 145 -28.68 1.42 -5.73
CA HIS A 145 -27.42 0.81 -6.10
C HIS A 145 -26.37 1.15 -5.05
N SER A 146 -25.98 0.15 -4.26
CA SER A 146 -25.05 0.32 -3.14
C SER A 146 -23.81 -0.56 -3.23
N ALA A 147 -23.63 -1.32 -4.32
CA ALA A 147 -22.49 -2.24 -4.44
C ALA A 147 -21.12 -1.54 -4.44
N HIS A 148 -21.08 -0.25 -4.80
CA HIS A 148 -19.86 0.57 -4.73
C HIS A 148 -19.66 1.28 -3.40
N LEU A 149 -20.64 1.24 -2.51
CA LEU A 149 -20.62 1.88 -1.19
C LEU A 149 -19.99 0.93 -0.15
N PRO A 150 -19.52 1.46 1.00
CA PRO A 150 -18.89 0.61 2.00
C PRO A 150 -19.91 -0.37 2.60
N LEU A 151 -19.40 -1.47 3.12
CA LEU A 151 -20.22 -2.38 3.90
C LEU A 151 -20.71 -1.68 5.16
N PRO A 152 -21.99 -1.85 5.52
CA PRO A 152 -22.54 -1.09 6.62
C PRO A 152 -21.97 -1.48 7.98
N ALA A 153 -21.72 -0.48 8.82
CA ALA A 153 -21.25 -0.68 10.18
C ALA A 153 -22.28 -1.44 11.04
N SER A 154 -21.78 -2.30 11.92
CA SER A 154 -22.62 -3.00 12.89
C SER A 154 -23.05 -2.04 14.00
N SER A 155 -24.30 -1.57 13.96
CA SER A 155 -24.90 -0.71 14.97
C SER A 155 -26.28 -1.21 15.39
N THR A 156 -26.58 -1.17 16.69
CA THR A 156 -27.90 -1.52 17.24
C THR A 156 -28.98 -0.49 16.88
N LEU A 157 -28.56 0.73 16.52
CA LEU A 157 -29.41 1.86 16.15
C LEU A 157 -29.73 1.89 14.64
N ARG A 158 -29.17 0.95 13.87
CA ARG A 158 -29.42 0.85 12.43
C ARG A 158 -30.85 0.35 12.15
N PRO A 159 -31.51 0.83 11.07
CA PRO A 159 -32.79 0.27 10.64
C PRO A 159 -32.69 -1.24 10.42
N LYS A 160 -33.57 -2.01 11.07
CA LYS A 160 -33.62 -3.46 10.86
C LYS A 160 -34.29 -3.77 9.52
N ARG A 161 -33.59 -4.48 8.63
CA ARG A 161 -34.11 -4.93 7.33
C ARG A 161 -35.33 -5.86 7.41
N HIS A 162 -35.65 -6.42 8.58
CA HIS A 162 -36.85 -7.25 8.76
C HIS A 162 -38.14 -6.48 8.44
N ALA A 163 -38.22 -5.18 8.72
CA ALA A 163 -39.41 -4.40 8.39
C ALA A 163 -39.61 -4.27 6.87
N LEU A 164 -38.53 -4.08 6.11
CA LEU A 164 -38.55 -4.10 4.63
C LEU A 164 -38.98 -5.48 4.11
N LYS A 165 -38.37 -6.54 4.64
CA LYS A 165 -38.70 -7.91 4.25
C LYS A 165 -40.17 -8.25 4.54
N MET A 166 -40.70 -7.85 5.69
CA MET A 166 -42.11 -8.04 6.01
C MET A 166 -43.05 -7.28 5.06
N MET A 167 -42.69 -6.06 4.64
CA MET A 167 -43.46 -5.32 3.64
C MET A 167 -43.47 -6.04 2.29
N ALA A 168 -42.32 -6.60 1.89
CA ALA A 168 -42.18 -7.40 0.68
C ALA A 168 -43.00 -8.70 0.74
N ASP A 169 -42.83 -9.49 1.81
CA ASP A 169 -43.50 -10.79 2.01
C ASP A 169 -45.05 -10.64 2.06
N LEU A 170 -45.56 -9.49 2.52
CA LEU A 170 -46.99 -9.20 2.59
C LEU A 170 -47.57 -8.64 1.27
N GLY A 171 -46.75 -8.46 0.23
CA GLY A 171 -47.17 -7.88 -1.05
C GLY A 171 -47.58 -6.41 -0.96
N PHE A 172 -47.19 -5.71 0.11
CA PHE A 172 -47.41 -4.27 0.29
C PHE A 172 -46.18 -3.51 -0.24
N GLY A 173 -46.11 -3.34 -1.57
CA GLY A 173 -45.00 -2.63 -2.21
C GLY A 173 -44.71 -3.10 -3.63
N PRO A 174 -43.67 -2.55 -4.29
CA PRO A 174 -43.21 -2.99 -5.61
C PRO A 174 -42.63 -4.44 -5.56
N PRO A 175 -42.46 -5.15 -6.69
CA PRO A 175 -41.95 -6.53 -6.71
C PRO A 175 -40.53 -6.69 -6.11
N GLU A 176 -40.21 -7.89 -5.60
CA GLU A 176 -39.03 -8.25 -4.79
C GLU A 176 -37.64 -7.68 -5.18
N PRO A 177 -37.26 -7.49 -6.46
CA PRO A 177 -35.93 -6.96 -6.80
C PRO A 177 -35.75 -5.43 -6.60
N THR A 178 -36.67 -4.75 -5.91
CA THR A 178 -36.66 -3.28 -5.75
C THR A 178 -36.72 -2.74 -4.32
N PHE A 179 -36.60 -3.59 -3.28
CA PHE A 179 -36.73 -3.17 -1.88
C PHE A 179 -35.44 -2.58 -1.28
N SER A 180 -35.05 -1.40 -1.78
CA SER A 180 -34.11 -0.51 -1.10
C SER A 180 -34.87 0.57 -0.33
N GLY A 181 -34.26 1.15 0.71
CA GLY A 181 -34.82 2.26 1.48
C GLY A 181 -35.07 1.93 2.95
N ILE A 182 -35.68 2.88 3.67
CA ILE A 182 -35.96 2.75 5.11
C ILE A 182 -37.46 2.80 5.35
N VAL A 183 -37.97 1.89 6.19
CA VAL A 183 -39.37 1.92 6.63
C VAL A 183 -39.56 3.00 7.69
N LEU A 184 -40.49 3.93 7.44
CA LEU A 184 -40.97 4.89 8.43
C LEU A 184 -42.36 4.50 8.89
N PHE A 185 -42.57 4.54 10.21
CA PHE A 185 -43.87 4.25 10.81
C PHE A 185 -44.81 5.46 10.71
N PRO A 186 -46.12 5.23 10.48
CA PRO A 186 -47.06 6.32 10.36
C PRO A 186 -47.31 7.02 11.70
N ASN A 187 -47.70 8.28 11.60
CA ASN A 187 -48.01 9.19 12.70
C ASN A 187 -46.85 9.38 13.68
N LYS A 188 -45.62 9.40 13.16
CA LYS A 188 -44.38 9.50 13.91
C LYS A 188 -43.40 10.46 13.25
N HIS A 189 -42.61 11.15 14.07
CA HIS A 189 -41.44 11.91 13.65
C HIS A 189 -40.16 11.07 13.80
N THR A 190 -39.46 10.80 12.70
CA THR A 190 -38.22 10.00 12.69
C THR A 190 -37.00 10.88 12.40
N VAL A 191 -35.97 10.80 13.23
CA VAL A 191 -34.66 11.41 12.94
C VAL A 191 -33.72 10.35 12.38
N LEU A 192 -33.13 10.67 11.23
CA LEU A 192 -32.14 9.86 10.53
C LEU A 192 -30.78 10.55 10.69
N GLU A 193 -29.90 9.99 11.51
CA GLU A 193 -28.52 10.47 11.67
C GLU A 193 -27.65 9.78 10.62
N MET A 194 -27.19 10.56 9.64
CA MET A 194 -26.34 10.06 8.57
C MET A 194 -24.90 9.91 9.06
N ARG A 195 -24.37 8.68 8.96
CA ARG A 195 -22.94 8.43 9.14
C ARG A 195 -22.16 9.14 8.02
N PRO A 196 -21.09 9.89 8.35
CA PRO A 196 -20.22 10.50 7.36
C PRO A 196 -19.65 9.45 6.41
N LEU A 197 -19.71 9.73 5.12
CA LEU A 197 -19.21 8.82 4.10
C LEU A 197 -17.74 9.17 3.82
N ARG A 198 -16.87 8.77 4.75
CA ARG A 198 -15.42 9.06 4.72
C ARG A 198 -14.63 7.76 4.71
N ALA A 199 -13.45 7.79 4.11
CA ALA A 199 -12.53 6.67 4.07
C ALA A 199 -11.14 7.10 4.53
N LEU A 200 -10.33 6.12 4.93
CA LEU A 200 -8.91 6.32 5.17
C LEU A 200 -8.13 5.96 3.92
N ARG A 201 -7.25 6.86 3.47
CA ARG A 201 -6.36 6.62 2.34
C ARG A 201 -4.91 6.58 2.82
N PRO A 202 -4.13 5.54 2.54
CA PRO A 202 -2.70 5.53 2.81
C PRO A 202 -2.03 6.65 2.02
N MET A 203 -1.25 7.49 2.70
CA MET A 203 -0.54 8.59 2.05
C MET A 203 0.66 8.05 1.26
N LEU A 204 0.67 8.26 -0.04
CA LEU A 204 1.80 7.96 -0.93
C LEU A 204 2.20 9.23 -1.69
N SER A 205 3.50 9.50 -1.76
CA SER A 205 4.08 10.62 -2.50
C SER A 205 4.15 10.31 -3.99
N THR A 206 3.83 11.31 -4.80
CA THR A 206 3.92 11.27 -6.27
C THR A 206 5.24 11.80 -6.82
N GLU A 207 6.18 12.23 -5.97
CA GLU A 207 7.49 12.75 -6.39
C GLU A 207 8.47 11.65 -6.84
N ASP A 208 9.44 12.01 -7.68
CA ASP A 208 10.53 11.12 -8.13
C ASP A 208 11.60 10.90 -7.05
N SER A 209 11.81 11.87 -6.17
CA SER A 209 12.79 11.76 -5.08
C SER A 209 12.35 10.76 -4.02
N LEU A 210 13.33 10.03 -3.46
CA LEU A 210 13.09 9.21 -2.29
C LEU A 210 12.59 10.10 -1.14
N CYS A 211 11.41 9.77 -0.60
CA CYS A 211 10.98 10.25 0.71
C CYS A 211 10.80 9.09 1.71
N ALA A 212 10.98 9.40 3.01
CA ALA A 212 10.83 8.40 4.07
C ALA A 212 9.40 7.85 4.20
N LEU A 213 8.39 8.65 3.85
CA LEU A 213 6.99 8.23 3.80
C LEU A 213 6.80 7.06 2.82
N ASN A 214 7.22 7.21 1.56
CA ASN A 214 7.11 6.14 0.56
C ASN A 214 7.96 4.93 0.94
N LEU A 215 9.17 5.17 1.46
CA LEU A 215 10.05 4.10 1.93
C LEU A 215 9.33 3.18 2.93
N TYR A 216 8.58 3.76 3.88
CA TYR A 216 7.83 3.02 4.89
C TYR A 216 6.52 2.43 4.34
N GLN A 217 5.67 3.24 3.71
CA GLN A 217 4.35 2.81 3.24
C GLN A 217 4.46 1.70 2.20
N LEU A 218 5.38 1.81 1.24
CA LEU A 218 5.58 0.78 0.21
C LEU A 218 6.25 -0.49 0.76
N ALA A 219 6.95 -0.41 1.90
CA ALA A 219 7.42 -1.61 2.59
C ALA A 219 6.23 -2.39 3.18
N LEU A 220 5.23 -1.68 3.71
CA LEU A 220 4.00 -2.32 4.20
C LEU A 220 3.23 -2.98 3.06
N PHE A 221 3.10 -2.32 1.90
CA PHE A 221 2.40 -2.89 0.74
C PHE A 221 3.18 -4.00 0.02
N ALA A 222 4.52 -3.95 0.03
CA ALA A 222 5.33 -5.07 -0.42
C ALA A 222 5.18 -6.29 0.50
N ALA A 223 5.01 -6.09 1.81
CA ALA A 223 4.63 -7.18 2.72
C ALA A 223 3.19 -7.68 2.48
N LEU A 224 2.22 -6.77 2.27
CA LEU A 224 0.84 -7.13 1.99
C LEU A 224 0.69 -8.04 0.75
N SER A 225 1.60 -7.93 -0.23
CA SER A 225 1.59 -8.80 -1.42
C SER A 225 1.72 -10.30 -1.11
N TYR A 226 2.17 -10.66 0.09
CA TYR A 226 2.21 -12.05 0.55
C TYR A 226 0.88 -12.59 1.07
N CYS A 227 -0.14 -11.73 1.21
CA CYS A 227 -1.49 -12.12 1.60
C CYS A 227 -2.37 -12.37 0.37
N ASP A 228 -3.31 -13.28 0.51
CA ASP A 228 -4.35 -13.51 -0.50
C ASP A 228 -5.24 -12.28 -0.68
N PHE A 229 -6.00 -12.23 -1.78
CA PHE A 229 -7.01 -11.20 -1.96
C PHE A 229 -8.17 -11.30 -0.96
N GLY A 230 -8.49 -12.53 -0.49
CA GLY A 230 -9.46 -12.76 0.59
C GLY A 230 -10.93 -12.62 0.21
N GLN A 231 -11.27 -12.65 -1.10
CA GLN A 231 -12.67 -12.59 -1.56
C GLN A 231 -13.43 -13.89 -1.28
N VAL A 232 -14.69 -13.75 -0.84
CA VAL A 232 -15.66 -14.84 -0.74
C VAL A 232 -16.93 -14.49 -1.52
N PRO A 233 -17.37 -15.36 -2.46
CA PRO A 233 -16.68 -16.56 -2.95
C PRO A 233 -15.42 -16.19 -3.76
N ALA A 234 -14.44 -17.11 -3.80
CA ALA A 234 -13.15 -16.87 -4.44
C ALA A 234 -13.25 -16.74 -5.98
N GLU A 235 -14.12 -17.54 -6.59
CA GLU A 235 -14.33 -17.59 -8.04
C GLU A 235 -15.84 -17.68 -8.33
N SER A 236 -16.26 -17.20 -9.50
CA SER A 236 -17.65 -17.29 -10.00
C SER A 236 -18.75 -16.81 -9.02
N PRO A 237 -18.63 -15.61 -8.43
CA PRO A 237 -19.71 -15.05 -7.59
C PRO A 237 -21.01 -14.90 -8.37
N SER A 238 -22.15 -15.14 -7.72
CA SER A 238 -23.47 -15.03 -8.34
C SER A 238 -24.26 -13.79 -7.93
N ASP A 239 -24.05 -13.29 -6.71
CA ASP A 239 -24.90 -12.28 -6.07
C ASP A 239 -24.05 -11.22 -5.37
N GLU A 240 -23.37 -11.59 -4.28
CA GLU A 240 -22.54 -10.69 -3.47
C GLU A 240 -21.11 -11.20 -3.32
N VAL A 241 -20.17 -10.27 -3.11
CA VAL A 241 -18.78 -10.55 -2.73
C VAL A 241 -18.45 -9.88 -1.39
N ARG A 242 -17.62 -10.53 -0.57
CA ARG A 242 -17.15 -10.02 0.72
C ARG A 242 -15.68 -10.33 0.96
N PHE A 243 -15.05 -9.64 1.92
CA PHE A 243 -13.63 -9.85 2.22
C PHE A 243 -13.38 -10.15 3.71
N PRO A 244 -13.84 -11.31 4.23
CA PRO A 244 -13.82 -11.60 5.67
C PRO A 244 -12.43 -11.92 6.25
N LEU A 245 -11.41 -12.15 5.42
CA LEU A 245 -10.09 -12.58 5.87
C LEU A 245 -9.23 -11.39 6.31
N ASP A 246 -8.84 -11.35 7.59
CA ASP A 246 -7.93 -10.33 8.15
C ASP A 246 -6.59 -10.97 8.59
N PRO A 247 -5.44 -10.63 7.95
CA PRO A 247 -5.29 -9.65 6.88
C PRO A 247 -5.51 -10.26 5.49
N SER A 248 -6.04 -9.47 4.56
CA SER A 248 -6.04 -9.76 3.12
C SER A 248 -6.09 -8.44 2.35
N VAL A 249 -5.71 -8.46 1.06
CA VAL A 249 -5.71 -7.24 0.23
C VAL A 249 -7.12 -6.65 0.14
N GLY A 250 -8.12 -7.48 -0.17
CA GLY A 250 -9.52 -7.05 -0.25
C GLY A 250 -10.04 -6.55 1.08
N ASN A 251 -9.72 -7.22 2.20
CA ASN A 251 -10.15 -6.77 3.52
C ASN A 251 -9.57 -5.40 3.87
N LEU A 252 -8.27 -5.18 3.62
CA LEU A 252 -7.63 -3.90 3.91
C LEU A 252 -8.34 -2.74 3.21
N PHE A 253 -8.48 -2.82 1.88
CA PHE A 253 -9.01 -1.71 1.09
C PHE A 253 -10.54 -1.60 1.15
N ALA A 254 -11.28 -2.73 1.13
CA ALA A 254 -12.73 -2.73 1.03
C ALA A 254 -13.49 -2.85 2.36
N GLU A 255 -12.87 -3.36 3.43
CA GLU A 255 -13.57 -3.63 4.72
C GLU A 255 -13.01 -2.83 5.90
N GLN A 256 -11.74 -2.41 5.84
CA GLN A 256 -11.12 -1.66 6.94
C GLN A 256 -11.06 -0.17 6.61
N LEU A 257 -10.34 0.18 5.55
CA LEU A 257 -10.11 1.58 5.18
C LEU A 257 -11.38 2.29 4.70
N SER A 258 -12.28 1.54 4.06
CA SER A 258 -13.56 2.00 3.51
C SER A 258 -14.57 2.45 4.57
N VAL A 259 -14.49 1.87 5.78
CA VAL A 259 -15.36 2.16 6.94
C VAL A 259 -14.66 2.99 8.02
N TYR A 260 -13.55 3.64 7.63
CA TYR A 260 -12.78 4.53 8.48
C TYR A 260 -12.03 3.84 9.65
N HIS A 261 -11.63 2.57 9.47
CA HIS A 261 -10.85 1.82 10.45
C HIS A 261 -9.34 1.82 10.15
N GLU A 262 -8.53 2.14 11.15
CA GLU A 262 -7.06 2.19 11.04
C GLU A 262 -6.43 0.79 11.09
N ALA A 263 -6.34 0.15 9.93
CA ALA A 263 -5.68 -1.14 9.81
C ALA A 263 -4.15 -1.03 10.03
N TRP A 264 -3.60 -1.97 10.79
CA TRP A 264 -2.15 -2.12 11.02
C TRP A 264 -1.64 -3.52 10.66
N ARG A 265 -2.56 -4.43 10.35
CA ARG A 265 -2.24 -5.82 10.01
C ARG A 265 -2.07 -5.98 8.52
N ILE A 266 -0.84 -6.29 8.11
CA ILE A 266 -0.46 -6.46 6.70
C ILE A 266 0.08 -7.86 6.41
N ASP A 267 0.46 -8.61 7.45
CA ASP A 267 0.94 -9.99 7.35
C ASP A 267 0.47 -10.76 8.60
N PRO A 268 -0.06 -11.99 8.45
CA PRO A 268 -0.56 -12.78 9.59
C PRO A 268 0.52 -13.20 10.58
N LYS A 269 1.79 -13.25 10.16
CA LYS A 269 2.95 -13.65 10.97
C LYS A 269 3.62 -12.46 11.67
N GLN A 270 3.16 -11.23 11.46
CA GLN A 270 3.80 -10.06 12.06
C GLN A 270 3.66 -10.07 13.60
N SER A 271 4.77 -9.84 14.29
CA SER A 271 4.81 -9.78 15.76
C SER A 271 4.57 -8.39 16.34
N HIS A 272 4.86 -7.34 15.57
CA HIS A 272 4.74 -5.94 15.97
C HIS A 272 3.66 -5.23 15.16
N ARG A 273 3.05 -4.20 15.76
CA ARG A 273 2.07 -3.36 15.06
C ARG A 273 2.77 -2.24 14.30
N PHE A 274 2.50 -2.15 13.00
CA PHE A 274 2.99 -1.08 12.14
C PHE A 274 1.80 -0.42 11.47
N TYR A 275 1.46 0.79 11.93
CA TYR A 275 0.35 1.56 11.36
C TYR A 275 0.84 2.36 10.14
N PRO A 276 0.22 2.21 8.95
CA PRO A 276 0.41 3.17 7.88
C PRO A 276 0.01 4.59 8.31
N ILE A 277 0.54 5.60 7.62
CA ILE A 277 0.06 6.98 7.75
C ILE A 277 -1.13 7.16 6.80
N TYR A 278 -2.29 7.46 7.39
CA TYR A 278 -3.56 7.62 6.68
C TYR A 278 -4.05 9.07 6.68
N GLU A 279 -4.48 9.54 5.52
CA GLU A 279 -5.29 10.74 5.37
C GLU A 279 -6.78 10.42 5.38
N ASP A 280 -7.59 11.38 5.85
CA ASP A 280 -9.05 11.32 5.85
C ASP A 280 -9.56 11.93 4.54
N VAL A 281 -10.24 11.14 3.72
CA VAL A 281 -10.72 11.54 2.39
C VAL A 281 -12.22 11.26 2.20
N PRO A 282 -12.89 12.00 1.31
CA PRO A 282 -14.19 11.58 0.78
C PRO A 282 -14.12 10.12 0.31
N TYR A 283 -15.17 9.33 0.55
CA TYR A 283 -15.18 7.92 0.16
C TYR A 283 -14.92 7.68 -1.35
N SER A 284 -15.33 8.63 -2.20
CA SER A 284 -15.06 8.59 -3.64
C SER A 284 -13.58 8.76 -4.01
N GLN A 285 -12.70 9.16 -3.07
CA GLN A 285 -11.25 9.32 -3.28
C GLN A 285 -10.41 8.17 -2.67
N ARG A 286 -11.05 7.13 -2.13
CA ARG A 286 -10.37 5.96 -1.55
C ARG A 286 -9.62 5.16 -2.63
N PHE A 287 -8.72 4.26 -2.20
CA PHE A 287 -8.26 3.17 -3.06
C PHE A 287 -9.43 2.25 -3.39
N GLU A 288 -9.82 2.22 -4.66
CA GLU A 288 -11.01 1.51 -5.10
C GLU A 288 -10.75 0.02 -5.22
N ILE A 289 -11.65 -0.76 -4.62
CA ILE A 289 -11.94 -2.14 -5.01
C ILE A 289 -13.25 -2.08 -5.80
N LEU A 290 -13.24 -2.59 -7.02
CA LEU A 290 -14.34 -2.46 -7.95
C LEU A 290 -15.62 -3.10 -7.40
N PRO A 291 -16.79 -2.50 -7.66
CA PRO A 291 -18.05 -3.06 -7.21
C PRO A 291 -18.38 -4.35 -7.94
N PHE A 292 -19.15 -5.22 -7.29
CA PHE A 292 -19.75 -6.40 -7.90
C PHE A 292 -21.28 -6.29 -7.80
N ASP A 293 -21.93 -6.14 -8.95
CA ASP A 293 -23.39 -6.04 -9.08
C ASP A 293 -23.79 -6.56 -10.48
N PRO A 294 -24.21 -7.83 -10.61
CA PRO A 294 -24.62 -8.42 -11.89
C PRO A 294 -25.82 -7.73 -12.57
N GLU A 295 -26.64 -7.00 -11.81
CA GLU A 295 -27.75 -6.24 -12.36
C GLU A 295 -27.27 -4.95 -13.02
N LEU A 296 -26.33 -4.25 -12.37
CA LEU A 296 -25.80 -2.97 -12.84
C LEU A 296 -24.66 -3.11 -13.85
N TYR A 297 -23.79 -4.10 -13.68
CA TYR A 297 -22.59 -4.30 -14.50
C TYR A 297 -22.71 -5.61 -15.31
N PRO A 298 -22.94 -5.52 -16.63
CA PRO A 298 -23.04 -6.70 -17.48
C PRO A 298 -21.83 -7.64 -17.42
N GLN A 299 -20.64 -7.11 -17.12
CA GLN A 299 -19.41 -7.88 -16.98
C GLN A 299 -19.41 -8.80 -15.73
N ASN A 300 -20.22 -8.48 -14.73
CA ASN A 300 -20.36 -9.31 -13.52
C ASN A 300 -21.34 -10.48 -13.69
N ARG A 301 -21.97 -10.62 -14.86
CA ARG A 301 -23.00 -11.62 -15.10
C ARG A 301 -22.46 -13.05 -15.09
N PRO A 302 -23.01 -13.96 -14.26
CA PRO A 302 -22.53 -15.34 -14.17
C PRO A 302 -22.60 -16.12 -15.49
N GLU A 303 -23.45 -15.70 -16.43
CA GLU A 303 -23.57 -16.30 -17.76
C GLU A 303 -22.26 -16.22 -18.58
N LEU A 304 -21.38 -15.28 -18.24
CA LEU A 304 -20.08 -15.09 -18.88
C LEU A 304 -19.03 -16.14 -18.49
N LYS A 305 -19.27 -16.93 -17.43
CA LYS A 305 -18.36 -18.00 -16.97
C LYS A 305 -16.91 -17.51 -16.81
N GLU A 306 -15.97 -18.02 -17.60
CA GLU A 306 -14.55 -17.68 -17.53
C GLU A 306 -14.25 -16.22 -17.92
N GLU A 307 -15.17 -15.56 -18.62
CA GLU A 307 -15.09 -14.14 -18.98
C GLU A 307 -15.72 -13.24 -17.90
N GLN A 308 -16.37 -13.80 -16.87
CA GLN A 308 -16.98 -13.02 -15.80
C GLN A 308 -15.94 -12.20 -15.04
N GLU A 309 -16.16 -10.90 -14.95
CA GLU A 309 -15.35 -10.00 -14.14
C GLU A 309 -15.87 -9.96 -12.71
N TYR A 310 -14.95 -9.95 -11.75
CA TYR A 310 -15.21 -9.77 -10.32
C TYR A 310 -13.96 -9.19 -9.64
N PRO A 311 -14.06 -8.64 -8.42
CA PRO A 311 -12.97 -7.86 -7.85
C PRO A 311 -11.65 -8.61 -7.76
N ALA A 312 -11.64 -9.87 -7.32
CA ALA A 312 -10.42 -10.67 -7.28
C ALA A 312 -9.78 -10.86 -8.66
N ARG A 313 -10.56 -11.09 -9.71
CA ARG A 313 -10.05 -11.24 -11.08
C ARG A 313 -9.42 -9.96 -11.62
N LEU A 314 -9.92 -8.79 -11.24
CA LEU A 314 -9.43 -7.50 -11.72
C LEU A 314 -8.28 -6.94 -10.87
N HIS A 315 -8.30 -7.19 -9.56
CA HIS A 315 -7.35 -6.59 -8.62
C HIS A 315 -6.24 -7.54 -8.15
N PHE A 316 -6.35 -8.84 -8.42
CA PHE A 316 -5.39 -9.82 -7.94
C PHE A 316 -4.98 -10.79 -9.05
N PHE A 317 -3.68 -10.94 -9.19
CA PHE A 317 -3.06 -11.93 -10.06
C PHE A 317 -2.50 -13.06 -9.19
N ASP A 318 -2.82 -14.30 -9.54
CA ASP A 318 -2.31 -15.49 -8.86
C ASP A 318 -2.03 -16.61 -9.87
N ASP A 319 -0.76 -16.89 -10.07
CA ASP A 319 -0.26 -17.88 -11.02
C ASP A 319 0.28 -19.15 -10.33
N GLU A 320 -0.07 -19.37 -9.07
CA GLU A 320 0.37 -20.57 -8.32
C GLU A 320 0.02 -21.86 -9.07
N LYS A 321 -1.14 -21.91 -9.74
CA LYS A 321 -1.62 -23.08 -10.48
C LYS A 321 -0.93 -23.30 -11.84
N PHE A 322 -0.28 -22.29 -12.42
CA PHE A 322 0.29 -22.37 -13.78
C PHE A 322 1.82 -22.32 -13.82
N GLY A 323 2.47 -22.24 -12.65
CA GLY A 323 3.86 -22.67 -12.45
C GLY A 323 4.87 -21.56 -12.15
N THR A 324 4.48 -20.28 -12.18
CA THR A 324 5.42 -19.19 -11.78
C THR A 324 5.36 -18.84 -10.29
N ASP A 325 4.35 -19.32 -9.52
CA ASP A 325 4.11 -18.95 -8.09
C ASP A 325 4.27 -17.44 -7.87
N THR A 326 3.72 -16.68 -8.81
CA THR A 326 3.81 -15.24 -8.85
C THR A 326 2.44 -14.67 -8.54
N GLN A 327 2.41 -13.71 -7.61
CA GLN A 327 1.19 -13.00 -7.27
C GLN A 327 1.44 -11.49 -7.34
N ALA A 328 0.39 -10.75 -7.64
CA ALA A 328 0.41 -9.30 -7.57
C ALA A 328 -0.98 -8.78 -7.23
N PHE A 329 -1.03 -7.61 -6.61
CA PHE A 329 -2.28 -6.87 -6.52
C PHE A 329 -2.14 -5.47 -7.12
N ILE A 330 -3.26 -4.96 -7.62
CA ILE A 330 -3.38 -3.63 -8.20
C ILE A 330 -4.63 -2.92 -7.67
N THR A 331 -4.50 -1.66 -7.30
CA THR A 331 -5.63 -0.80 -6.90
C THR A 331 -5.29 0.66 -7.23
N HIS A 332 -6.28 1.53 -7.30
CA HIS A 332 -6.09 2.91 -7.70
C HIS A 332 -6.97 3.90 -6.93
N HIS A 333 -6.55 5.15 -6.92
CA HIS A 333 -7.41 6.31 -6.70
C HIS A 333 -7.10 7.36 -7.77
N ASP A 334 -7.60 8.59 -7.60
CA ASP A 334 -7.46 9.70 -8.56
C ASP A 334 -6.03 10.12 -8.91
N GLU A 335 -5.05 9.91 -8.03
CA GLU A 335 -3.65 10.35 -8.26
C GLU A 335 -2.68 9.19 -8.51
N ILE A 336 -2.95 8.00 -7.96
CA ILE A 336 -2.01 6.87 -7.94
C ILE A 336 -2.70 5.57 -8.34
N ILE A 337 -2.00 4.78 -9.16
CA ILE A 337 -2.21 3.33 -9.30
C ILE A 337 -1.09 2.63 -8.54
N LEU A 338 -1.44 1.84 -7.53
CA LEU A 338 -0.50 1.05 -6.74
C LEU A 338 -0.47 -0.38 -7.28
N ILE A 339 0.73 -0.87 -7.60
CA ILE A 339 0.99 -2.25 -7.99
C ILE A 339 1.99 -2.84 -7.01
N SER A 340 1.65 -3.95 -6.37
CA SER A 340 2.57 -4.66 -5.48
C SER A 340 2.77 -6.08 -5.97
N VAL A 341 4.03 -6.47 -6.17
CA VAL A 341 4.41 -7.78 -6.72
C VAL A 341 5.05 -8.63 -5.62
N ARG A 342 4.48 -9.80 -5.41
CA ARG A 342 4.96 -10.81 -4.45
C ARG A 342 6.15 -11.57 -5.05
N GLY A 343 7.11 -11.90 -4.19
CA GLY A 343 8.10 -12.94 -4.51
C GLY A 343 7.60 -14.33 -4.09
N THR A 344 7.81 -15.33 -4.94
CA THR A 344 7.57 -16.77 -4.72
C THR A 344 7.77 -17.23 -3.26
N VAL A 345 6.84 -18.04 -2.72
CA VAL A 345 6.98 -18.62 -1.35
C VAL A 345 7.91 -19.83 -1.38
N SER A 346 7.94 -20.57 -2.49
CA SER A 346 8.98 -21.57 -2.81
C SER A 346 10.29 -20.92 -3.33
N ARG A 347 10.79 -19.88 -2.63
CA ARG A 347 11.96 -19.04 -2.98
C ARG A 347 13.20 -19.80 -3.50
N ALA A 348 13.32 -21.06 -3.12
CA ALA A 348 14.41 -21.95 -3.44
C ALA A 348 14.23 -22.77 -4.73
N ASP A 349 13.00 -23.10 -5.12
CA ASP A 349 12.76 -24.06 -6.21
C ASP A 349 12.70 -23.38 -7.58
N VAL A 350 12.17 -22.15 -7.68
CA VAL A 350 12.16 -21.38 -8.94
C VAL A 350 13.57 -20.94 -9.36
N LEU A 351 14.45 -20.55 -8.41
CA LEU A 351 15.85 -20.23 -8.71
C LEU A 351 16.73 -21.49 -8.92
N ARG A 352 16.22 -22.67 -8.53
CA ARG A 352 16.85 -23.99 -8.75
C ARG A 352 16.52 -24.54 -10.13
N ASP A 353 15.28 -24.37 -10.60
CA ASP A 353 14.84 -24.89 -11.91
C ASP A 353 15.15 -23.94 -13.08
N ALA A 354 15.36 -22.64 -12.82
CA ALA A 354 15.89 -21.69 -13.79
C ALA A 354 17.41 -21.52 -13.60
N ASP A 355 18.19 -22.11 -14.50
CA ASP A 355 19.58 -21.71 -14.68
C ASP A 355 19.66 -20.17 -14.79
N ALA A 356 20.79 -19.51 -14.45
CA ALA A 356 20.92 -18.03 -14.49
C ALA A 356 20.98 -17.50 -15.94
N HIS A 357 20.35 -18.24 -16.85
CA HIS A 357 20.18 -18.03 -18.25
C HIS A 357 19.50 -16.69 -18.49
N GLN A 358 20.16 -15.92 -19.34
CA GLN A 358 19.69 -14.62 -19.78
C GLN A 358 18.97 -14.77 -21.11
N VAL A 359 17.68 -14.41 -21.14
CA VAL A 359 16.84 -14.36 -22.34
C VAL A 359 16.64 -12.93 -22.80
N SER A 360 16.43 -12.72 -24.09
CA SER A 360 16.17 -11.39 -24.64
C SER A 360 14.91 -10.79 -24.02
N PHE A 361 14.99 -9.52 -23.61
CA PHE A 361 13.82 -8.78 -23.14
C PHE A 361 13.05 -8.23 -24.36
N GLU A 362 11.99 -8.91 -24.78
CA GLU A 362 11.27 -8.62 -26.04
C GLU A 362 10.67 -7.21 -26.08
N ASP A 363 10.30 -6.66 -24.93
CA ASP A 363 9.70 -5.33 -24.83
C ASP A 363 10.73 -4.18 -24.83
N GLY A 364 12.02 -4.48 -24.98
CA GLY A 364 13.08 -3.47 -24.96
C GLY A 364 14.43 -3.96 -25.47
N VAL A 365 15.50 -3.63 -24.73
CA VAL A 365 16.89 -3.96 -25.09
C VAL A 365 17.56 -4.75 -23.96
N GLY A 366 18.62 -5.47 -24.31
CA GLY A 366 19.36 -6.31 -23.38
C GLY A 366 18.63 -7.60 -23.02
N LYS A 367 19.04 -8.20 -21.91
CA LYS A 367 18.57 -9.52 -21.48
C LYS A 367 18.16 -9.53 -20.02
N ALA A 368 17.15 -10.34 -19.71
CA ALA A 368 16.62 -10.57 -18.38
C ALA A 368 16.82 -12.03 -17.96
N HIS A 369 16.78 -12.29 -16.66
CA HIS A 369 16.74 -13.65 -16.12
C HIS A 369 15.47 -14.37 -16.60
N ASP A 370 15.59 -15.57 -17.15
CA ASP A 370 14.48 -16.31 -17.78
C ASP A 370 13.26 -16.47 -16.85
N GLY A 371 13.48 -16.96 -15.62
CA GLY A 371 12.39 -17.13 -14.64
C GLY A 371 11.66 -15.83 -14.29
N PHE A 372 12.38 -14.71 -14.15
CA PHE A 372 11.75 -13.41 -13.86
C PHE A 372 11.03 -12.87 -15.08
N TYR A 373 11.56 -13.12 -16.27
CA TYR A 373 10.95 -12.70 -17.53
C TYR A 373 9.64 -13.45 -17.81
N GLN A 374 9.58 -14.75 -17.52
CA GLN A 374 8.35 -15.54 -17.65
C GLN A 374 7.25 -15.04 -16.70
N ALA A 375 7.58 -14.81 -15.44
CA ALA A 375 6.67 -14.24 -14.46
C ALA A 375 6.21 -12.81 -14.83
N TYR A 376 7.13 -11.99 -15.34
CA TYR A 376 6.82 -10.66 -15.87
C TYR A 376 5.79 -10.73 -17.00
N ARG A 377 5.96 -11.62 -17.99
CA ARG A 377 5.03 -11.71 -19.12
C ARG A 377 3.61 -12.02 -18.64
N ALA A 378 3.46 -12.91 -17.66
CA ALA A 378 2.16 -13.27 -17.12
C ALA A 378 1.48 -12.10 -16.40
N ILE A 379 2.21 -11.37 -15.55
CA ILE A 379 1.66 -10.18 -14.85
C ILE A 379 1.39 -9.02 -15.81
N ARG A 380 2.23 -8.84 -16.84
CA ARG A 380 2.16 -7.69 -17.74
C ARG A 380 0.77 -7.55 -18.37
N ASP A 381 0.22 -8.65 -18.89
CA ASP A 381 -1.08 -8.62 -19.58
C ASP A 381 -2.20 -8.28 -18.60
N PHE A 382 -2.17 -8.86 -17.40
CA PHE A 382 -3.09 -8.52 -16.31
C PHE A 382 -3.04 -7.02 -15.97
N VAL A 383 -1.84 -6.44 -15.84
CA VAL A 383 -1.67 -5.01 -15.53
C VAL A 383 -2.12 -4.14 -16.70
N LEU A 384 -1.78 -4.47 -17.95
CA LEU A 384 -2.19 -3.68 -19.11
C LEU A 384 -3.71 -3.66 -19.27
N GLN A 385 -4.40 -4.79 -19.03
CA GLN A 385 -5.87 -4.84 -19.02
C GLN A 385 -6.46 -3.91 -17.97
N TYR A 386 -5.88 -3.87 -16.77
CA TYR A 386 -6.31 -2.94 -15.73
C TYR A 386 -6.07 -1.47 -16.11
N LEU A 387 -4.89 -1.16 -16.64
CA LEU A 387 -4.54 0.20 -17.03
C LEU A 387 -5.41 0.73 -18.17
N ASP A 388 -5.75 -0.10 -19.16
CA ASP A 388 -6.66 0.30 -20.25
C ASP A 388 -8.04 0.76 -19.74
N GLN A 389 -8.50 0.15 -18.64
CA GLN A 389 -9.80 0.47 -18.04
C GLN A 389 -9.75 1.67 -17.10
N PHE A 390 -8.68 1.82 -16.30
CA PHE A 390 -8.69 2.69 -15.13
C PHE A 390 -7.60 3.77 -15.10
N HIS A 391 -6.65 3.75 -16.04
CA HIS A 391 -5.62 4.79 -16.11
C HIS A 391 -6.19 6.08 -16.71
N ILE A 392 -6.11 7.16 -15.93
CA ILE A 392 -6.54 8.51 -16.31
C ILE A 392 -5.38 9.53 -16.27
N GLY A 393 -4.14 9.05 -16.32
CA GLY A 393 -2.94 9.87 -16.15
C GLY A 393 -2.35 9.85 -14.74
N GLN A 394 -2.85 8.97 -13.85
CA GLN A 394 -2.27 8.77 -12.52
C GLN A 394 -0.80 8.35 -12.61
N ARG A 395 -0.07 8.58 -11.52
CA ARG A 395 1.25 7.99 -11.33
C ARG A 395 1.14 6.52 -10.96
N ILE A 396 1.91 5.68 -11.65
CA ILE A 396 1.97 4.25 -11.37
C ILE A 396 3.10 4.02 -10.38
N VAL A 397 2.76 3.63 -9.15
CA VAL A 397 3.73 3.29 -8.10
C VAL A 397 3.79 1.77 -7.99
N ILE A 398 4.97 1.22 -8.28
CA ILE A 398 5.21 -0.22 -8.27
C ILE A 398 6.13 -0.53 -7.10
N CYS A 399 5.77 -1.52 -6.28
CA CYS A 399 6.66 -2.06 -5.26
C CYS A 399 6.79 -3.58 -5.32
N GLY A 400 7.93 -4.10 -4.85
CA GLY A 400 8.16 -5.53 -4.76
C GLY A 400 9.29 -5.89 -3.83
N HIS A 401 9.18 -7.05 -3.20
CA HIS A 401 10.20 -7.59 -2.30
C HIS A 401 10.84 -8.84 -2.87
N SER A 402 12.15 -9.03 -2.64
CA SER A 402 12.89 -10.22 -3.07
C SER A 402 12.71 -10.45 -4.59
N LEU A 403 12.36 -11.67 -4.99
CA LEU A 403 12.01 -12.03 -6.36
C LEU A 403 10.91 -11.14 -6.97
N GLY A 404 9.92 -10.72 -6.18
CA GLY A 404 8.88 -9.80 -6.61
C GLY A 404 9.44 -8.42 -7.01
N GLY A 405 10.53 -7.97 -6.38
CA GLY A 405 11.23 -6.75 -6.77
C GLY A 405 11.95 -6.88 -8.11
N ALA A 406 12.49 -8.05 -8.44
CA ALA A 406 13.09 -8.31 -9.74
C ALA A 406 12.05 -8.33 -10.86
N ILE A 407 10.89 -8.96 -10.62
CA ILE A 407 9.75 -8.94 -11.56
C ILE A 407 9.20 -7.51 -11.72
N ALA A 408 9.06 -6.77 -10.61
CA ALA A 408 8.59 -5.39 -10.63
C ALA A 408 9.47 -4.46 -11.48
N LEU A 409 10.80 -4.70 -11.53
CA LEU A 409 11.71 -3.97 -12.42
C LEU A 409 11.42 -4.25 -13.90
N LEU A 410 11.23 -5.52 -14.28
CA LEU A 410 10.89 -5.88 -15.65
C LEU A 410 9.51 -5.34 -16.04
N LEU A 411 8.54 -5.40 -15.12
CA LEU A 411 7.21 -4.82 -15.29
C LEU A 411 7.28 -3.31 -15.51
N ALA A 412 8.00 -2.58 -14.65
CA ALA A 412 8.14 -1.14 -14.76
C ALA A 412 8.75 -0.70 -16.11
N GLU A 413 9.83 -1.36 -16.55
CA GLU A 413 10.46 -1.05 -17.83
C GLU A 413 9.57 -1.46 -19.02
N GLY A 414 8.90 -2.61 -18.94
CA GLY A 414 7.96 -3.07 -19.96
C GLY A 414 6.78 -2.12 -20.13
N LEU A 415 6.19 -1.65 -19.03
CA LEU A 415 5.11 -0.65 -19.06
C LEU A 415 5.61 0.67 -19.65
N ARG A 416 6.79 1.15 -19.24
CA ARG A 416 7.39 2.40 -19.77
C ARG A 416 7.60 2.36 -21.28
N ARG A 417 7.84 1.18 -21.84
CA ARG A 417 8.06 0.94 -23.28
C ARG A 417 6.78 0.63 -24.05
N THR A 418 5.62 0.57 -23.39
CA THR A 418 4.33 0.44 -24.08
C THR A 418 4.16 1.62 -25.05
N PRO A 419 3.97 1.35 -26.36
CA PRO A 419 3.77 2.41 -27.35
C PRO A 419 2.62 3.34 -26.98
N ASP A 420 2.81 4.64 -27.20
CA ASP A 420 1.81 5.71 -27.04
C ASP A 420 1.20 5.89 -25.63
N ALA A 421 1.56 5.06 -24.65
CA ALA A 421 0.99 5.10 -23.30
C ALA A 421 1.68 6.12 -22.37
N HIS A 422 2.99 6.31 -22.51
CA HIS A 422 3.79 7.28 -21.73
C HIS A 422 3.54 7.24 -20.21
N TYR A 423 3.42 6.05 -19.63
CA TYR A 423 3.14 5.89 -18.20
C TYR A 423 4.21 6.55 -17.31
N ASN A 424 3.74 7.30 -16.31
CA ASN A 424 4.58 7.92 -15.29
C ASN A 424 4.82 6.91 -14.15
N ILE A 425 5.98 6.25 -14.13
CA ILE A 425 6.26 5.10 -13.27
C ILE A 425 7.30 5.43 -12.19
N LEU A 426 7.01 5.02 -10.96
CA LEU A 426 7.91 5.05 -9.81
C LEU A 426 8.07 3.65 -9.23
N LEU A 427 9.31 3.16 -9.14
CA LEU A 427 9.60 1.81 -8.66
C LEU A 427 10.33 1.83 -7.31
N TYR A 428 9.83 1.04 -6.36
CA TYR A 428 10.48 0.76 -5.08
C TYR A 428 10.72 -0.74 -4.93
N THR A 429 11.95 -1.16 -4.67
CA THR A 429 12.23 -2.58 -4.43
C THR A 429 12.95 -2.80 -3.12
N TYR A 430 12.64 -3.90 -2.44
CA TYR A 430 13.20 -4.26 -1.14
C TYR A 430 13.91 -5.60 -1.25
N GLY A 431 15.21 -5.65 -0.98
CA GLY A 431 15.97 -6.92 -1.01
C GLY A 431 15.98 -7.62 -2.37
N ALA A 432 15.81 -6.88 -3.47
CA ALA A 432 15.67 -7.47 -4.80
C ALA A 432 17.03 -7.94 -5.37
N PRO A 433 17.09 -9.14 -5.98
CA PRO A 433 18.26 -9.62 -6.69
C PRO A 433 18.47 -8.89 -8.03
N ARG A 434 19.61 -9.10 -8.69
CA ARG A 434 19.85 -8.57 -10.04
C ARG A 434 18.92 -9.28 -11.04
N ALA A 435 18.13 -8.53 -11.79
CA ALA A 435 17.13 -9.09 -12.70
C ALA A 435 17.60 -9.21 -14.16
N ALA A 436 18.53 -8.34 -14.58
CA ALA A 436 18.84 -8.13 -15.99
C ALA A 436 20.30 -7.72 -16.20
N ASP A 437 20.70 -7.67 -17.47
CA ASP A 437 22.07 -7.34 -17.86
C ASP A 437 22.35 -5.83 -17.92
N ALA A 438 23.61 -5.50 -18.18
CA ALA A 438 24.06 -4.11 -18.28
C ALA A 438 23.41 -3.33 -19.44
N GLU A 439 23.01 -3.99 -20.53
CA GLU A 439 22.36 -3.35 -21.67
C GLU A 439 20.90 -3.00 -21.34
N PHE A 440 20.17 -3.90 -20.69
CA PHE A 440 18.86 -3.61 -20.12
C PHE A 440 18.95 -2.43 -19.15
N THR A 441 19.92 -2.46 -18.23
CA THR A 441 20.10 -1.40 -17.22
C THR A 441 20.36 -0.04 -17.88
N ALA A 442 21.14 0.00 -18.97
CA ALA A 442 21.35 1.22 -19.74
C ALA A 442 20.06 1.69 -20.45
N GLY A 443 19.32 0.75 -21.03
CA GLY A 443 18.02 1.02 -21.67
C GLY A 443 16.96 1.53 -20.71
N ALA A 444 17.00 1.11 -19.45
CA ALA A 444 16.09 1.51 -18.38
C ALA A 444 16.55 2.76 -17.61
N SER A 445 17.65 3.41 -18.00
CA SER A 445 18.30 4.48 -17.22
C SER A 445 17.43 5.69 -16.83
N THR A 446 16.33 5.93 -17.54
CA THR A 446 15.36 7.00 -17.23
C THR A 446 14.26 6.57 -16.25
N LEU A 447 14.18 5.29 -15.91
CA LEU A 447 13.20 4.76 -14.96
C LEU A 447 13.61 5.15 -13.54
N VAL A 448 12.72 5.83 -12.82
CA VAL A 448 12.94 6.18 -11.42
C VAL A 448 12.77 4.95 -10.55
N HIS A 449 13.89 4.43 -10.04
CA HIS A 449 13.93 3.20 -9.24
C HIS A 449 14.74 3.40 -7.96
N HIS A 450 14.06 3.27 -6.82
CA HIS A 450 14.67 3.27 -5.48
C HIS A 450 14.80 1.84 -4.98
N ARG A 451 16.03 1.37 -4.78
CA ARG A 451 16.34 0.00 -4.33
C ARG A 451 16.82 0.01 -2.88
N ILE A 452 16.05 -0.62 -2.00
CA ILE A 452 16.31 -0.67 -0.56
C ILE A 452 17.00 -1.98 -0.23
N VAL A 453 18.14 -1.91 0.46
CA VAL A 453 18.95 -3.06 0.86
C VAL A 453 19.26 -2.98 2.34
N ASN A 454 18.96 -4.05 3.08
CA ASN A 454 19.39 -4.19 4.46
C ASN A 454 20.83 -4.73 4.52
N HIS A 455 21.64 -4.22 5.45
CA HIS A 455 23.07 -4.54 5.52
C HIS A 455 23.42 -6.02 5.58
N ASN A 456 22.54 -6.84 6.15
CA ASN A 456 22.75 -8.26 6.34
C ASN A 456 21.90 -9.12 5.40
N ASP A 457 21.21 -8.52 4.44
CA ASP A 457 20.46 -9.27 3.43
C ASP A 457 21.43 -9.73 2.32
N PRO A 458 21.58 -11.05 2.11
CA PRO A 458 22.47 -11.57 1.08
C PRO A 458 21.86 -11.60 -0.33
N VAL A 459 20.53 -11.45 -0.46
CA VAL A 459 19.82 -11.66 -1.73
C VAL A 459 20.16 -10.60 -2.79
N PRO A 460 20.31 -9.31 -2.46
CA PRO A 460 20.77 -8.33 -3.44
C PRO A 460 22.14 -8.63 -4.05
N SER A 461 22.95 -9.48 -3.42
CA SER A 461 24.25 -9.87 -3.97
C SER A 461 24.13 -10.97 -5.05
N VAL A 462 22.95 -11.55 -5.29
CA VAL A 462 22.72 -12.58 -6.31
C VAL A 462 21.80 -12.12 -7.46
N PRO A 463 21.89 -12.73 -8.65
CA PRO A 463 23.04 -13.47 -9.15
C PRO A 463 24.32 -12.61 -9.14
N ALA A 464 25.46 -13.24 -8.86
CA ALA A 464 26.74 -12.56 -8.99
C ALA A 464 27.02 -12.27 -10.49
N PRO A 465 27.76 -11.20 -10.82
CA PRO A 465 27.97 -10.79 -12.21
C PRO A 465 28.52 -11.88 -13.16
N TRP A 466 29.20 -12.89 -12.60
CA TRP A 466 29.84 -14.00 -13.32
C TRP A 466 28.95 -15.25 -13.50
N MET A 467 27.76 -15.31 -12.88
CA MET A 467 26.93 -16.54 -12.84
C MET A 467 26.30 -16.97 -14.18
N ASN A 468 26.57 -16.28 -15.29
CA ASN A 468 26.13 -16.64 -16.66
C ASN A 468 27.15 -17.51 -17.43
N THR A 469 28.04 -18.27 -16.76
CA THR A 469 28.96 -19.20 -17.43
C THR A 469 28.42 -20.62 -17.40
N THR A 470 28.16 -21.18 -18.59
CA THR A 470 27.88 -22.61 -18.78
C THR A 470 29.03 -23.43 -18.20
N ALA A 471 28.72 -24.41 -17.36
CA ALA A 471 29.68 -25.15 -16.57
C ALA A 471 30.84 -25.76 -17.41
N LYS A 472 32.07 -25.32 -17.10
CA LYS A 472 33.37 -26.04 -17.13
C LYS A 472 34.51 -25.03 -17.38
N LEU A 473 34.89 -24.26 -16.36
CA LEU A 473 36.25 -23.69 -16.22
C LEU A 473 36.33 -23.00 -14.86
N TRP A 474 36.43 -23.81 -13.81
CA TRP A 474 36.95 -23.36 -12.53
C TRP A 474 38.47 -23.39 -12.63
N ILE A 475 39.14 -22.24 -12.54
CA ILE A 475 40.58 -22.22 -12.23
C ILE A 475 40.68 -22.32 -10.70
N PRO A 476 41.19 -23.43 -10.13
CA PRO A 476 41.37 -23.57 -8.69
C PRO A 476 42.40 -22.52 -8.23
N GLY A 477 41.93 -21.45 -7.60
CA GLY A 477 42.80 -20.37 -7.09
C GLY A 477 42.23 -18.94 -7.17
N ALA A 478 41.13 -18.70 -7.89
CA ALA A 478 40.60 -17.33 -8.09
C ALA A 478 39.56 -16.86 -7.05
N ILE A 479 38.96 -17.77 -6.28
CA ILE A 479 38.02 -17.44 -5.21
C ILE A 479 38.62 -17.88 -3.88
N THR A 480 39.39 -17.00 -3.30
CA THR A 480 39.66 -17.02 -1.88
C THR A 480 40.04 -15.60 -1.58
N LEU A 481 39.47 -14.98 -0.54
CA LEU A 481 40.17 -14.04 0.33
C LEU A 481 39.25 -13.42 1.38
N PHE A 482 39.73 -13.28 2.61
CA PHE A 482 39.10 -12.71 3.81
C PHE A 482 38.19 -13.65 4.60
N SER A 483 38.80 -14.66 5.21
CA SER A 483 38.26 -15.36 6.38
C SER A 483 39.08 -14.93 7.61
N ASN A 484 38.57 -13.95 8.37
CA ASN A 484 39.08 -13.66 9.71
C ASN A 484 37.88 -13.45 10.64
N PRO A 485 37.83 -14.04 11.85
CA PRO A 485 36.64 -14.08 12.71
C PRO A 485 36.35 -12.75 13.46
N ALA A 486 36.94 -11.63 13.02
CA ALA A 486 36.54 -10.31 13.50
C ALA A 486 35.29 -9.82 12.76
N PRO A 487 34.52 -8.83 13.27
CA PRO A 487 33.26 -8.36 12.67
C PRO A 487 33.33 -7.74 11.25
N GLY A 488 34.41 -7.94 10.49
CA GLY A 488 34.67 -7.27 9.21
C GLY A 488 35.46 -8.08 8.18
N GLY A 489 35.33 -9.42 8.14
CA GLY A 489 35.91 -10.23 7.05
C GLY A 489 35.10 -10.08 5.74
N LEU A 490 35.66 -9.42 4.72
CA LEU A 490 35.02 -9.13 3.43
C LEU A 490 35.45 -10.10 2.32
N LEU A 491 34.69 -11.13 1.91
CA LEU A 491 35.15 -11.96 0.78
C LEU A 491 35.16 -11.18 -0.56
N PHE A 492 36.31 -11.13 -1.25
CA PHE A 492 36.45 -10.48 -2.56
C PHE A 492 36.77 -11.52 -3.64
N ALA A 493 35.92 -11.63 -4.66
CA ALA A 493 36.19 -12.46 -5.84
C ALA A 493 36.98 -11.64 -6.88
N ALA A 494 38.31 -11.71 -6.82
CA ALA A 494 39.16 -11.10 -7.84
C ALA A 494 39.12 -11.94 -9.13
N GLY A 495 38.56 -11.37 -10.21
CA GLY A 495 38.85 -11.78 -11.59
C GLY A 495 38.43 -13.19 -12.00
N LEU A 496 37.21 -13.31 -12.54
CA LEU A 496 36.83 -14.44 -13.40
C LEU A 496 36.79 -13.95 -14.84
N VAL A 497 37.58 -14.58 -15.72
CA VAL A 497 37.56 -14.33 -17.16
C VAL A 497 36.24 -14.85 -17.71
N ARG A 498 35.41 -13.96 -18.21
CA ARG A 498 34.12 -14.29 -18.83
C ARG A 498 34.30 -14.60 -20.31
N VAL A 499 33.69 -15.68 -20.79
CA VAL A 499 33.58 -16.00 -22.21
C VAL A 499 32.12 -15.78 -22.65
N GLY A 500 31.80 -14.56 -23.10
CA GLY A 500 30.51 -14.22 -23.75
C GLY A 500 29.38 -13.66 -22.85
N GLY A 501 28.54 -12.78 -23.43
CA GLY A 501 27.33 -12.17 -22.83
C GLY A 501 27.55 -10.86 -22.03
N ASN A 502 26.48 -10.10 -21.71
CA ASN A 502 26.51 -8.90 -20.85
C ASN A 502 26.25 -9.24 -19.37
N PRO A 503 26.94 -8.61 -18.39
CA PRO A 503 26.89 -9.09 -17.01
C PRO A 503 25.58 -8.68 -16.35
N TYR A 504 25.08 -9.48 -15.41
CA TYR A 504 23.96 -9.05 -14.56
C TYR A 504 24.37 -7.77 -13.81
N ARG A 505 23.47 -6.78 -13.83
CA ARG A 505 23.69 -5.48 -13.20
C ARG A 505 22.43 -5.05 -12.46
N HIS A 506 22.65 -4.31 -11.37
CA HIS A 506 21.57 -3.66 -10.65
C HIS A 506 21.13 -2.39 -11.39
N HIS A 507 19.82 -2.22 -11.54
CA HIS A 507 19.21 -0.96 -11.97
C HIS A 507 18.74 -0.15 -10.76
N GLY A 508 18.71 1.18 -10.88
CA GLY A 508 18.18 2.10 -9.86
C GLY A 508 19.18 2.49 -8.78
N GLU A 509 18.77 3.49 -8.01
CA GLU A 509 19.56 4.08 -6.93
C GLU A 509 19.44 3.25 -5.65
N GLN A 510 20.58 2.84 -5.10
CA GLN A 510 20.62 2.01 -3.89
C GLN A 510 20.58 2.86 -2.62
N TYR A 511 19.71 2.45 -1.69
CA TYR A 511 19.62 2.95 -0.34
C TYR A 511 19.86 1.80 0.64
N HIS A 512 20.95 1.90 1.37
CA HIS A 512 21.48 0.86 2.24
C HIS A 512 21.15 1.18 3.69
N PHE A 513 20.32 0.37 4.32
CA PHE A 513 20.01 0.47 5.74
C PHE A 513 21.07 -0.27 6.54
N MET A 514 21.78 0.46 7.40
CA MET A 514 22.85 -0.06 8.23
C MET A 514 22.53 0.15 9.72
N PRO A 515 22.21 -0.92 10.47
CA PRO A 515 22.15 -0.83 11.92
C PRO A 515 23.56 -0.67 12.50
N ILE A 516 23.66 0.12 13.56
CA ILE A 516 24.90 0.52 14.22
C ILE A 516 24.72 0.30 15.72
N THR A 517 25.71 -0.32 16.35
CA THR A 517 25.82 -0.36 17.81
C THR A 517 26.99 0.52 18.21
N LEU A 518 26.71 1.57 18.97
CA LEU A 518 27.71 2.51 19.45
C LEU A 518 28.49 1.92 20.64
N PRO A 519 29.69 2.46 20.95
CA PRO A 519 30.54 1.93 22.03
C PRO A 519 29.89 1.93 23.43
N ASP A 520 28.87 2.76 23.66
CA ASP A 520 28.10 2.83 24.90
C ASP A 520 26.96 1.80 24.97
N GLY A 521 26.85 0.91 23.97
CA GLY A 521 25.78 -0.07 23.85
C GLY A 521 24.48 0.47 23.27
N SER A 522 24.39 1.77 22.97
CA SER A 522 23.22 2.32 22.31
C SER A 522 23.14 1.86 20.85
N HIS A 523 21.93 1.61 20.37
CA HIS A 523 21.66 1.22 19.00
C HIS A 523 21.24 2.44 18.19
N SER A 524 21.59 2.45 16.90
CA SER A 524 21.22 3.49 15.95
C SER A 524 21.20 2.89 14.54
N SER A 525 20.75 3.65 13.54
CA SER A 525 20.81 3.24 12.15
C SER A 525 21.08 4.40 11.21
N VAL A 526 21.63 4.09 10.03
CA VAL A 526 21.84 5.04 8.95
C VAL A 526 21.34 4.45 7.64
N LEU A 527 20.56 5.24 6.90
CA LEU A 527 20.24 4.98 5.50
C LEU A 527 21.18 5.82 4.61
N TRP A 528 21.94 5.17 3.74
CA TRP A 528 22.96 5.84 2.92
C TRP A 528 23.21 5.14 1.59
N LYS A 529 24.04 5.72 0.72
CA LYS A 529 24.30 5.23 -0.65
C LYS A 529 25.74 4.71 -0.78
N PRO A 530 26.02 3.44 -0.41
CA PRO A 530 27.31 2.84 -0.70
C PRO A 530 27.50 2.79 -2.22
N GLY A 531 28.75 2.91 -2.67
CA GLY A 531 29.13 2.76 -4.08
C GLY A 531 30.28 1.77 -4.27
N CYS A 532 30.50 0.88 -3.30
CA CYS A 532 31.61 -0.07 -3.28
C CYS A 532 31.11 -1.50 -3.16
N GLU A 533 31.69 -2.40 -3.96
CA GLU A 533 31.24 -3.79 -4.10
C GLU A 533 31.45 -4.57 -2.79
N SER A 534 32.47 -4.24 -2.01
CA SER A 534 32.75 -4.84 -0.70
C SER A 534 31.55 -4.78 0.24
N ILE A 535 30.80 -3.68 0.24
CA ILE A 535 29.62 -3.52 1.12
C ILE A 535 28.39 -4.17 0.48
N GLU A 536 28.25 -4.07 -0.85
CA GLU A 536 27.14 -4.66 -1.60
C GLU A 536 27.16 -6.20 -1.59
N GLU A 537 28.33 -6.81 -1.45
CA GLU A 537 28.52 -8.27 -1.40
C GLU A 537 28.73 -8.82 0.03
N ALA A 538 28.91 -7.95 1.03
CA ALA A 538 29.17 -8.33 2.42
C ALA A 538 28.11 -9.27 3.02
N GLY A 539 26.83 -9.06 2.69
CA GLY A 539 25.73 -9.89 3.17
C GLY A 539 25.86 -11.35 2.75
N CYS A 540 26.09 -11.59 1.46
CA CYS A 540 26.32 -12.93 0.90
C CYS A 540 27.58 -13.58 1.49
N ASN A 541 28.66 -12.81 1.61
CA ASN A 541 29.93 -13.29 2.16
C ASN A 541 29.82 -13.74 3.63
N ARG A 542 29.05 -13.02 4.45
CA ARG A 542 28.82 -13.40 5.85
C ARG A 542 27.98 -14.66 5.98
N ALA A 543 26.96 -14.82 5.13
CA ALA A 543 26.15 -16.04 5.08
C ALA A 543 27.00 -17.27 4.73
N LEU A 544 27.95 -17.12 3.78
CA LEU A 544 28.91 -18.16 3.39
C LEU A 544 29.91 -18.53 4.50
N GLN A 545 30.38 -17.56 5.31
CA GLN A 545 31.37 -17.81 6.36
C GLN A 545 30.85 -18.61 7.55
N LEU A 546 29.54 -18.58 7.84
CA LEU A 546 28.96 -19.23 9.02
C LEU A 546 29.01 -20.77 8.97
N GLN A 547 29.31 -21.40 7.83
CA GLN A 547 29.17 -22.85 7.66
C GLN A 547 30.40 -23.60 7.10
N GLY A 548 31.55 -22.93 6.97
CA GLY A 548 32.87 -23.60 6.89
C GLY A 548 33.28 -24.21 5.53
N ASP A 549 32.35 -24.55 4.63
CA ASP A 549 32.61 -25.06 3.28
C ASP A 549 31.78 -24.33 2.22
N MET A 550 32.27 -24.24 0.96
CA MET A 550 31.48 -23.67 -0.15
C MET A 550 30.35 -24.62 -0.56
N PRO A 551 29.07 -24.25 -0.37
CA PRO A 551 27.96 -25.10 -0.74
C PRO A 551 27.78 -25.15 -2.26
N GLY A 552 27.21 -26.25 -2.77
CA GLY A 552 26.72 -26.30 -4.15
C GLY A 552 25.72 -25.16 -4.42
N ARG A 553 25.66 -24.67 -5.67
CA ARG A 553 24.86 -23.50 -6.07
C ARG A 553 23.42 -23.51 -5.53
N ASP A 554 22.76 -24.67 -5.57
CA ASP A 554 21.38 -24.85 -5.12
C ASP A 554 21.24 -24.73 -3.60
N ASN A 555 22.21 -25.28 -2.86
CA ASN A 555 22.26 -25.17 -1.40
C ASN A 555 22.60 -23.75 -0.96
N LEU A 556 23.48 -23.05 -1.68
CA LEU A 556 23.82 -21.66 -1.43
C LEU A 556 22.57 -20.77 -1.52
N LEU A 557 21.84 -20.83 -2.63
CA LEU A 557 20.64 -20.01 -2.83
C LEU A 557 19.60 -20.29 -1.75
N ARG A 558 19.30 -21.56 -1.45
CA ARG A 558 18.42 -21.97 -0.35
C ARG A 558 18.80 -21.33 0.98
N GLN A 559 20.09 -21.31 1.32
CA GLN A 559 20.60 -20.73 2.57
C GLN A 559 20.46 -19.21 2.60
N LEU A 560 20.75 -18.51 1.49
CA LEU A 560 20.64 -17.04 1.44
C LEU A 560 19.20 -16.54 1.65
N PHE A 561 18.21 -17.24 1.08
CA PHE A 561 16.78 -16.86 1.20
C PHE A 561 16.14 -17.22 2.56
N GLN A 562 16.81 -18.01 3.39
CA GLN A 562 16.37 -18.38 4.74
C GLN A 562 16.88 -17.41 5.82
N ALA A 563 17.72 -16.43 5.48
CA ALA A 563 18.21 -15.46 6.45
C ALA A 563 17.08 -14.56 6.97
N ASP A 564 16.93 -14.45 8.29
CA ASP A 564 15.90 -13.61 8.95
C ASP A 564 15.93 -12.14 8.49
N GLN A 565 17.09 -11.67 8.03
CA GLN A 565 17.34 -10.31 7.55
C GLN A 565 16.79 -10.05 6.14
N HIS A 566 16.32 -11.08 5.45
CA HIS A 566 15.70 -11.00 4.13
C HIS A 566 14.16 -10.93 4.19
N PHE A 567 13.53 -10.96 5.37
CA PHE A 567 12.06 -10.92 5.44
C PHE A 567 11.53 -9.50 5.68
N MET A 568 10.35 -9.22 5.14
CA MET A 568 9.71 -7.91 5.26
C MET A 568 9.32 -7.59 6.70
N THR A 569 8.59 -8.48 7.36
CA THR A 569 8.01 -8.25 8.69
C THR A 569 9.05 -8.17 9.82
N THR A 570 10.16 -8.89 9.69
CA THR A 570 11.23 -8.94 10.69
C THR A 570 12.38 -7.99 10.41
N SER A 571 12.54 -7.49 9.17
CA SER A 571 13.71 -6.69 8.78
C SER A 571 13.35 -5.41 8.02
N TYR A 572 12.78 -5.48 6.82
CA TYR A 572 12.58 -4.29 5.97
C TYR A 572 11.52 -3.30 6.50
N VAL A 573 10.37 -3.80 6.99
CA VAL A 573 9.33 -2.94 7.58
C VAL A 573 9.84 -2.23 8.84
N PRO A 574 10.46 -2.91 9.82
CA PRO A 574 11.11 -2.24 10.95
C PRO A 574 12.19 -1.23 10.55
N ALA A 575 13.02 -1.56 9.56
CA ALA A 575 14.08 -0.68 9.07
C ALA A 575 13.53 0.60 8.41
N ALA A 576 12.48 0.46 7.59
CA ALA A 576 11.81 1.57 6.94
C ALA A 576 11.08 2.46 7.95
N TRP A 577 10.39 1.86 8.93
CA TRP A 577 9.77 2.59 10.04
C TRP A 577 10.81 3.35 10.87
N ALA A 578 11.94 2.71 11.20
CA ALA A 578 13.02 3.33 11.95
C ALA A 578 13.63 4.51 11.19
N THR A 579 13.78 4.39 9.87
CA THR A 579 14.25 5.48 9.01
C THR A 579 13.25 6.65 9.03
N LEU A 580 11.95 6.39 8.89
CA LEU A 580 10.92 7.42 8.94
C LEU A 580 10.94 8.18 10.26
N ARG A 581 10.93 7.47 11.39
CA ARG A 581 10.98 8.09 12.73
C ARG A 581 12.26 8.91 12.92
N ARG A 582 13.41 8.37 12.51
CA ARG A 582 14.69 9.08 12.59
C ARG A 582 14.68 10.36 11.75
N TRP A 583 14.17 10.31 10.52
CA TRP A 583 14.10 11.48 9.64
C TRP A 583 13.12 12.53 10.16
N GLN A 584 12.01 12.13 10.76
CA GLN A 584 11.11 13.04 11.48
C GLN A 584 11.83 13.74 12.64
N GLN A 585 12.55 12.99 13.47
CA GLN A 585 13.34 13.57 14.57
C GLN A 585 14.44 14.51 14.05
N THR A 586 15.13 14.16 12.96
CA THR A 586 16.15 15.02 12.33
C THR A 586 15.54 16.30 11.77
N LEU A 587 14.34 16.22 11.16
CA LEU A 587 13.61 17.38 10.66
C LEU A 587 13.19 18.32 11.81
N GLU A 588 12.65 17.76 12.90
CA GLU A 588 12.21 18.53 14.08
C GLU A 588 13.37 19.20 14.83
N SER A 589 14.53 18.54 14.88
CA SER A 589 15.72 19.03 15.57
C SER A 589 16.66 19.88 14.71
N GLU A 590 16.38 20.01 13.40
CA GLU A 590 17.28 20.59 12.40
C GLU A 590 18.72 20.04 12.45
N GLY A 591 18.84 18.77 12.87
CA GLY A 591 20.10 18.09 13.09
C GLY A 591 20.73 17.52 11.82
N PRO A 592 21.95 16.97 11.90
CA PRO A 592 22.56 16.22 10.81
C PRO A 592 21.89 14.84 10.64
N LEU A 593 21.85 14.34 9.40
CA LEU A 593 21.30 13.01 9.11
C LEU A 593 22.15 11.88 9.71
N VAL A 594 23.47 12.09 9.73
CA VAL A 594 24.45 11.23 10.39
C VAL A 594 25.20 12.04 11.44
N THR A 595 25.16 11.57 12.68
CA THR A 595 25.84 12.22 13.81
C THR A 595 27.36 12.03 13.72
N GLN A 596 28.10 12.86 14.45
CA GLN A 596 29.56 12.75 14.53
C GLN A 596 30.00 11.37 15.05
N ARG A 597 29.34 10.88 16.11
CA ARG A 597 29.66 9.60 16.75
C ARG A 597 29.46 8.40 15.82
N GLU A 598 28.36 8.41 15.06
CA GLU A 598 28.08 7.38 14.06
C GLU A 598 29.12 7.42 12.94
N PHE A 599 29.42 8.62 12.43
CA PHE A 599 30.43 8.78 11.39
C PHE A 599 31.80 8.27 11.84
N GLU A 600 32.28 8.64 13.02
CA GLU A 600 33.60 8.20 13.53
C GLU A 600 33.72 6.69 13.70
N LEU A 601 32.63 6.01 14.04
CA LEU A 601 32.61 4.55 14.12
C LEU A 601 32.73 3.93 12.72
N LEU A 602 31.94 4.42 11.76
CA LEU A 602 31.95 3.95 10.39
C LEU A 602 33.25 4.31 9.65
N ASP A 603 33.80 5.48 9.93
CA ASP A 603 35.07 5.96 9.38
C ASP A 603 36.22 5.03 9.75
N ARG A 604 36.28 4.63 11.02
CA ARG A 604 37.25 3.63 11.51
C ARG A 604 37.05 2.27 10.86
N ALA A 605 35.81 1.84 10.65
CA ALA A 605 35.52 0.59 9.95
C ALA A 605 35.98 0.65 8.48
N PHE A 606 35.73 1.75 7.77
CA PHE A 606 36.21 1.95 6.38
C PHE A 606 37.72 2.01 6.29
N GLU A 607 38.39 2.66 7.23
CA GLU A 607 39.85 2.68 7.25
C GLU A 607 40.41 1.27 7.45
N GLY A 608 39.84 0.50 8.37
CA GLY A 608 40.21 -0.91 8.57
C GLY A 608 40.04 -1.75 7.31
N MET A 609 38.90 -1.62 6.62
CA MET A 609 38.65 -2.31 5.34
C MET A 609 39.69 -1.89 4.27
N ARG A 610 39.99 -0.60 4.18
CA ARG A 610 40.97 -0.05 3.23
C ARG A 610 42.38 -0.55 3.51
N GLU A 611 42.79 -0.62 4.77
CA GLU A 611 44.09 -1.17 5.17
C GLU A 611 44.20 -2.65 4.82
N GLN A 612 43.14 -3.43 5.03
CA GLN A 612 43.08 -4.84 4.65
C GLN A 612 43.25 -5.04 3.13
N LEU A 613 42.53 -4.26 2.31
CA LEU A 613 42.68 -4.32 0.85
C LEU A 613 44.09 -3.91 0.40
N ARG A 614 44.66 -2.86 1.00
CA ARG A 614 46.04 -2.43 0.72
C ARG A 614 47.07 -3.47 1.13
N ALA A 615 46.89 -4.12 2.28
CA ALA A 615 47.74 -5.21 2.72
C ALA A 615 47.68 -6.38 1.74
N LYS A 616 46.47 -6.72 1.27
CA LYS A 616 46.33 -7.82 0.33
C LYS A 616 46.92 -7.52 -1.04
N ARG A 617 46.75 -6.29 -1.53
CA ARG A 617 47.43 -5.81 -2.74
C ARG A 617 48.94 -5.98 -2.65
N ARG A 618 49.55 -5.64 -1.50
CA ARG A 618 50.99 -5.84 -1.27
C ARG A 618 51.37 -7.33 -1.30
N GLU A 619 50.57 -8.20 -0.68
CA GLU A 619 50.82 -9.65 -0.70
C GLU A 619 50.75 -10.24 -2.11
N LEU A 620 49.75 -9.87 -2.92
CA LEU A 620 49.62 -10.32 -4.30
C LEU A 620 50.76 -9.81 -5.18
N ALA A 621 51.20 -8.57 -4.98
CA ALA A 621 52.35 -8.00 -5.68
C ALA A 621 53.66 -8.78 -5.37
N LEU A 622 53.82 -9.28 -4.14
CA LEU A 622 54.99 -10.05 -3.72
C LEU A 622 55.00 -11.50 -4.26
N ARG A 623 53.82 -12.07 -4.54
CA ARG A 623 53.68 -13.45 -5.07
C ARG A 623 53.71 -13.54 -6.59
N ARG A 624 53.98 -12.43 -7.30
CA ARG A 624 53.91 -12.33 -8.76
C ARG A 624 55.06 -13.08 -9.44
N PRO A 625 54.79 -14.02 -10.38
CA PRO A 625 55.83 -14.62 -11.22
C PRO A 625 56.37 -13.59 -12.23
N ALA A 626 57.67 -13.64 -12.55
CA ALA A 626 58.33 -12.68 -13.44
C ALA A 626 57.76 -12.62 -14.88
N ASN A 627 56.99 -13.62 -15.31
CA ASN A 627 56.44 -13.74 -16.66
C ASN A 627 54.92 -13.46 -16.77
N ASP A 628 54.23 -13.13 -15.68
CA ASP A 628 52.77 -12.92 -15.71
C ASP A 628 52.42 -11.44 -15.99
N ARG A 629 51.98 -11.18 -17.23
CA ARG A 629 51.60 -9.85 -17.74
C ARG A 629 50.14 -9.48 -17.47
N SER A 630 49.35 -10.33 -16.83
CA SER A 630 47.96 -10.00 -16.49
C SER A 630 47.90 -8.81 -15.52
N HIS A 631 47.23 -7.72 -15.93
CA HIS A 631 47.05 -6.48 -15.14
C HIS A 631 45.80 -6.52 -14.24
N GLU A 632 44.87 -7.43 -14.55
CA GLU A 632 43.47 -7.36 -14.08
C GLU A 632 43.25 -7.46 -12.55
N PRO A 633 43.95 -8.31 -11.78
CA PRO A 633 43.62 -8.49 -10.35
C PRO A 633 44.00 -7.27 -9.48
N THR A 634 45.06 -6.55 -9.87
CA THR A 634 45.52 -5.37 -9.11
C THR A 634 44.67 -4.14 -9.42
N ASP A 635 44.19 -4.03 -10.66
CA ASP A 635 43.32 -2.94 -11.11
C ASP A 635 41.92 -3.02 -10.46
N ALA A 636 41.36 -4.23 -10.32
CA ALA A 636 40.10 -4.45 -9.61
C ALA A 636 40.18 -4.04 -8.12
N LEU A 637 41.29 -4.38 -7.45
CA LEU A 637 41.53 -3.97 -6.05
C LEU A 637 41.71 -2.45 -5.90
N ASN A 638 42.37 -1.79 -6.85
CA ASN A 638 42.51 -0.33 -6.83
C ASN A 638 41.16 0.36 -7.06
N ALA A 639 40.38 -0.10 -8.04
CA ALA A 639 39.03 0.40 -8.28
C ALA A 639 38.14 0.25 -7.03
N GLU A 640 38.27 -0.86 -6.30
CA GLU A 640 37.52 -1.07 -5.07
C GLU A 640 37.98 -0.16 -3.92
N ILE A 641 39.28 0.09 -3.78
CA ILE A 641 39.82 1.07 -2.82
C ILE A 641 39.27 2.49 -3.13
N ASP A 642 39.20 2.87 -4.40
CA ASP A 642 38.69 4.17 -4.84
C ASP A 642 37.16 4.28 -4.62
N ARG A 643 36.42 3.19 -4.86
CA ARG A 643 34.99 3.09 -4.53
C ARG A 643 34.72 3.22 -3.03
N LEU A 644 35.53 2.57 -2.19
CA LEU A 644 35.44 2.73 -0.73
C LEU A 644 35.72 4.16 -0.29
N HIS A 645 36.69 4.84 -0.92
CA HIS A 645 36.94 6.25 -0.66
C HIS A 645 35.72 7.11 -1.00
N THR A 646 35.14 6.90 -2.18
CA THR A 646 33.94 7.61 -2.63
C THR A 646 32.74 7.35 -1.69
N SER A 647 32.55 6.10 -1.25
CA SER A 647 31.51 5.73 -0.28
C SER A 647 31.68 6.47 1.06
N ARG A 648 32.92 6.57 1.54
CA ARG A 648 33.26 7.33 2.75
C ARG A 648 32.95 8.82 2.61
N GLU A 649 33.29 9.44 1.48
CA GLU A 649 32.98 10.85 1.20
C GLU A 649 31.46 11.10 1.14
N ARG A 650 30.71 10.21 0.50
CA ARG A 650 29.24 10.26 0.49
C ARG A 650 28.68 10.19 1.91
N LEU A 651 29.16 9.27 2.74
CA LEU A 651 28.75 9.19 4.13
C LEU A 651 29.10 10.48 4.90
N ALA A 652 30.30 11.02 4.70
CA ALA A 652 30.74 12.26 5.34
C ALA A 652 29.85 13.45 4.99
N SER A 653 29.35 13.52 3.74
CA SER A 653 28.43 14.59 3.31
C SER A 653 27.11 14.61 4.09
N LEU A 654 26.67 13.45 4.61
CA LEU A 654 25.41 13.35 5.38
C LEU A 654 25.47 14.04 6.75
N ARG A 655 26.67 14.37 7.25
CA ARG A 655 26.85 15.19 8.46
C ARG A 655 26.44 16.65 8.24
N TRP A 656 26.48 17.11 7.01
CA TRP A 656 26.15 18.48 6.63
C TRP A 656 24.79 18.59 5.96
N ARG A 657 24.20 17.47 5.52
CA ARG A 657 22.84 17.43 4.99
C ARG A 657 21.83 17.78 6.09
N ARG A 658 20.94 18.73 5.78
CA ARG A 658 19.76 19.07 6.57
C ARG A 658 18.53 18.63 5.79
N LEU A 659 17.64 17.90 6.46
CA LEU A 659 16.41 17.44 5.85
C LEU A 659 15.42 18.60 5.71
N GLN A 660 14.65 18.55 4.64
CA GLN A 660 13.47 19.37 4.41
C GLN A 660 12.22 18.51 4.58
N ALA A 661 11.06 19.15 4.75
CA ALA A 661 9.80 18.42 4.90
C ALA A 661 9.51 17.47 3.70
N HIS A 662 9.92 17.82 2.48
CA HIS A 662 9.77 16.96 1.30
C HIS A 662 10.65 15.71 1.35
N ASP A 663 11.82 15.73 1.99
CA ASP A 663 12.63 14.52 2.19
C ASP A 663 11.88 13.49 3.05
N VAL A 664 11.04 13.95 3.98
CA VAL A 664 10.29 13.07 4.89
C VAL A 664 8.96 12.66 4.28
N TYR A 665 8.19 13.63 3.79
CA TYR A 665 6.79 13.44 3.41
C TYR A 665 6.52 13.51 1.89
N GLY A 666 7.53 13.81 1.07
CA GLY A 666 7.39 13.96 -0.38
C GLY A 666 6.36 15.03 -0.76
N SER A 667 5.49 14.71 -1.74
CA SER A 667 4.43 15.63 -2.20
C SER A 667 3.48 16.08 -1.09
N HIS A 668 3.34 15.28 -0.02
CA HIS A 668 2.49 15.59 1.12
C HIS A 668 3.07 16.62 2.08
N ALA A 669 4.34 17.02 1.93
CA ALA A 669 4.98 18.02 2.79
C ALA A 669 4.23 19.37 2.82
N ARG A 670 3.48 19.69 1.77
CA ARG A 670 2.65 20.90 1.65
C ARG A 670 1.15 20.63 1.81
N SER A 671 0.76 19.38 2.07
CA SER A 671 -0.64 18.99 2.23
C SER A 671 -1.24 19.59 3.50
N ALA A 672 -2.42 20.18 3.39
CA ALA A 672 -3.18 20.68 4.53
C ALA A 672 -3.58 19.55 5.51
N HIS A 673 -3.65 18.32 5.03
CA HIS A 673 -4.07 17.14 5.80
C HIS A 673 -2.90 16.43 6.50
N LEU A 674 -1.65 16.81 6.25
CA LEU A 674 -0.49 16.13 6.84
C LEU A 674 -0.52 16.17 8.37
N GLN A 675 -0.78 17.34 8.95
CA GLN A 675 -0.75 17.51 10.42
C GLN A 675 -1.84 16.71 11.14
N SER A 676 -3.07 16.66 10.59
CA SER A 676 -4.14 15.84 11.16
C SER A 676 -3.83 14.35 11.04
N SER A 677 -3.25 13.94 9.90
CA SER A 677 -2.84 12.56 9.66
C SER A 677 -1.72 12.12 10.61
N LEU A 678 -0.71 12.96 10.83
CA LEU A 678 0.35 12.71 11.81
C LEU A 678 -0.18 12.69 13.24
N LYS A 679 -1.09 13.60 13.61
CA LYS A 679 -1.71 13.60 14.94
C LYS A 679 -2.45 12.29 15.21
N ARG A 680 -3.20 11.77 14.22
CA ARG A 680 -3.85 10.46 14.27
C ARG A 680 -2.83 9.34 14.36
N TRP A 681 -1.80 9.35 13.51
CA TRP A 681 -0.76 8.33 13.51
C TRP A 681 -0.01 8.26 14.86
N PHE A 682 0.33 9.41 15.44
CA PHE A 682 0.90 9.53 16.78
C PHE A 682 -0.11 9.28 17.91
N SER A 683 -1.39 9.03 17.65
CA SER A 683 -2.33 8.60 18.70
C SER A 683 -2.01 7.19 19.19
N HIS A 684 -1.46 6.35 18.31
CA HIS A 684 -0.99 5.00 18.63
C HIS A 684 0.29 5.03 19.45
N ARG A 685 0.34 4.21 20.50
CA ARG A 685 1.48 4.16 21.43
C ARG A 685 2.77 3.72 20.74
N GLU A 686 2.65 2.76 19.84
CA GLU A 686 3.75 2.14 19.08
C GLU A 686 4.53 3.17 18.25
N ASN A 687 3.84 4.20 17.74
CA ASN A 687 4.46 5.26 16.95
C ASN A 687 5.16 6.35 17.80
N ARG A 688 4.92 6.36 19.12
CA ARG A 688 5.60 7.25 20.08
C ARG A 688 6.83 6.62 20.70
N GLU A 689 6.87 5.29 20.81
CA GLU A 689 7.97 4.61 21.48
C GLU A 689 9.28 4.78 20.69
N PRO A 690 10.38 5.21 21.34
CA PRO A 690 11.68 5.28 20.69
C PRO A 690 12.18 3.84 20.45
N ALA A 691 12.00 3.31 19.24
CA ALA A 691 12.60 2.01 18.94
C ALA A 691 14.12 2.13 18.90
N GLN A 692 14.80 1.02 19.24
CA GLN A 692 16.25 0.94 19.38
C GLN A 692 17.04 1.49 18.19
N PHE A 693 16.55 1.30 16.96
CA PHE A 693 17.24 1.75 15.74
C PHE A 693 16.70 3.06 15.15
N ALA A 694 15.65 3.63 15.75
CA ALA A 694 14.87 4.74 15.20
C ALA A 694 15.25 6.11 15.76
N SER A 695 16.05 6.14 16.83
CA SER A 695 16.38 7.38 17.54
C SER A 695 17.75 7.91 17.13
N ILE A 696 17.90 9.23 17.11
CA ILE A 696 19.21 9.88 17.05
C ILE A 696 19.92 9.64 18.40
N PRO A 697 21.16 9.12 18.41
CA PRO A 697 21.88 8.87 19.66
C PRO A 697 22.13 10.20 20.40
N PRO A 698 21.99 10.24 21.74
CA PRO A 698 22.21 11.46 22.50
C PRO A 698 23.67 11.94 22.37
N PRO A 699 23.90 13.26 22.43
CA PRO A 699 25.26 13.81 22.44
C PRO A 699 26.05 13.26 23.64
N SER A 700 27.35 13.04 23.45
CA SER A 700 28.20 12.61 24.56
C SER A 700 28.26 13.68 25.66
N GLN A 701 28.50 13.31 26.93
CA GLN A 701 28.67 14.28 28.04
C GLN A 701 29.77 15.33 27.76
N ASN A 702 30.74 15.02 26.88
CA ASN A 702 31.77 15.96 26.43
C ASN A 702 31.31 16.92 25.31
N GLU A 703 30.24 16.61 24.57
CA GLU A 703 29.68 17.50 23.53
C GLU A 703 28.71 18.53 24.11
N GLN A 704 27.99 18.21 25.20
CA GLN A 704 27.21 19.20 25.96
C GLN A 704 28.07 20.35 26.49
N ALA A 705 29.35 20.09 26.80
CA ALA A 705 30.30 21.12 27.23
C ALA A 705 30.76 22.07 26.11
N ARG A 706 30.44 21.79 24.83
CA ARG A 706 30.77 22.64 23.67
C ARG A 706 29.56 23.31 23.03
N ALA A 707 28.36 23.08 23.55
CA ALA A 707 27.11 23.69 23.10
C ALA A 707 26.52 24.67 24.13
N GLN A 708 27.34 25.26 24.99
CA GLN A 708 26.97 26.52 25.65
C GLN A 708 27.29 27.67 24.70
N THR A 709 26.22 28.36 24.31
CA THR A 709 26.17 29.66 23.66
C THR A 709 27.30 30.60 24.08
N LEU A 710 27.97 31.18 23.08
CA LEU A 710 28.70 32.43 23.23
C LEU A 710 27.78 33.45 23.91
N ASP A 711 28.16 33.80 25.14
CA ASP A 711 27.56 34.85 25.95
C ASP A 711 27.92 36.23 25.36
N ILE A 712 26.98 36.80 24.59
CA ILE A 712 27.13 38.13 23.98
C ILE A 712 26.82 39.27 24.98
N ASP A 713 26.45 38.99 26.22
CA ASP A 713 26.22 40.05 27.23
C ASP A 713 27.44 40.28 28.16
N SER A 714 28.63 39.81 27.77
CA SER A 714 29.88 40.06 28.49
C SER A 714 30.72 41.23 27.95
N VAL A 715 30.15 42.13 27.13
CA VAL A 715 30.71 43.47 26.83
C VAL A 715 29.59 44.52 26.60
N VAL A 716 29.28 45.24 27.68
CA VAL A 716 28.53 46.53 27.81
C VAL A 716 27.01 46.49 27.80
#